data_AF-A0AAW0WXR9-F1
#
_entry.id   AF-A0AAW0WXR9-F1
#
_cell.length_a   1.000
_cell.length_b   1.000
_cell.length_c   1.000
_cell.angle_alpha   90.00
_cell.angle_beta   90.00
_cell.angle_gamma   90.00
#
_symmetry.space_group_name_H-M   'P 1'
#
loop_
_entity.id
_entity.type
_entity.pdbx_description
1 polymer ?
#
loop_
_entity_poly.entity_id
_entity_poly.type
_entity_poly.pdbx_seq_one_letter_code
_entity_poly.pdbx_strand_id
1 'polypeptide(L)'
;MKFLLRGLIRGKTAILDNRNHLIPGIQSMFKMAARNKQDDTRPKRVAVTQMTASRDKEANFITCVDLVRRAVESGAQMVFLPEACDYIAESKEESVQFAESINGPLVSKYQKLAAEVQVWLSLGGLHIKETEDKIRNTHIVIDNTGKIVSTYSKAHLFSVHIPERNLHLEEKAYVSPGKAILPPISTPVGAVALSICYDVRFPEMSLIQRKLGAQILTFPSAFTVTTGLAHWEALLRVRAIETQCYVIAAAQTGQHNKKRSSYGHAMVVDPWGAVVCQVSEGTNFALADINLDYLQNIRQEMPVLSHRRLDLYHILDMQFPDYPRICELLPFPSSYVSYQFGTVSVPGSCVFLKTQLSQAFVNKRPIVPGHVLLTPERPAKRFHQLQVPELSDLAQLTQKALEVIMCCYQEKTCQIAIQDGPAAGQTIDHIHIHIVPLNPSLNQKLQGHEEDGTEHWRDTNEMQEEASQLRQSATQILPNFYNVEPGIPCNTCVEIPEPECLENFQFGSVQVPNSCVIVKTKHTYVFVAPSPVLPGHIYVTFLKPCAGYRKASAEQVTDFFIVMQSAERLVETSHKAESSTIILLEDADLIQDQNLHVHAHIIPRTEDDLANNDNVYVDVLNHFKQHSEWTFSQEVIAYASHLRRLWLELNN
;
A
#
# COMPACT_ATOMS: atom_id res chain seq x y z
N MET A 1 53.28 6.60 -23.08
CA MET A 1 54.08 7.25 -24.13
C MET A 1 53.37 7.00 -25.46
N LYS A 2 52.90 8.07 -26.11
CA LYS A 2 52.62 8.22 -27.55
C LYS A 2 52.28 6.94 -28.34
N PHE A 3 51.00 6.78 -28.71
CA PHE A 3 50.49 6.46 -30.06
C PHE A 3 49.12 5.78 -29.98
N LEU A 4 48.06 6.55 -29.71
CA LEU A 4 46.67 6.24 -30.13
C LEU A 4 45.73 7.43 -29.85
N LEU A 5 46.23 8.64 -30.10
CA LEU A 5 45.49 9.90 -29.98
C LEU A 5 46.09 10.94 -30.93
N ARG A 6 46.02 10.66 -32.25
CA ARG A 6 46.31 11.63 -33.32
C ARG A 6 45.45 11.29 -34.54
N GLY A 7 44.25 11.83 -34.55
CA GLY A 7 43.37 11.75 -35.71
C GLY A 7 42.03 12.40 -35.46
N LEU A 8 42.01 13.62 -34.90
CA LEU A 8 40.91 14.60 -34.96
C LEU A 8 41.28 15.88 -34.16
N ILE A 9 42.45 16.46 -34.49
CA ILE A 9 42.75 17.88 -34.22
C ILE A 9 43.39 18.45 -35.50
N ARG A 10 42.54 18.89 -36.43
CA ARG A 10 42.84 19.98 -37.36
C ARG A 10 41.55 20.76 -37.51
N GLY A 11 41.53 21.96 -36.94
CA GLY A 11 40.38 22.86 -37.02
C GLY A 11 40.01 23.62 -35.74
N LYS A 12 41.00 24.10 -34.96
CA LYS A 12 40.77 25.30 -34.14
C LYS A 12 41.45 26.46 -34.85
N THR A 13 40.66 27.42 -35.34
CA THR A 13 40.83 28.88 -35.14
C THR A 13 39.91 29.64 -36.10
N ALA A 14 38.80 30.14 -35.54
CA ALA A 14 37.81 31.12 -36.01
C ALA A 14 36.46 30.54 -35.58
N ILE A 15 35.83 30.94 -34.47
CA ILE A 15 35.37 32.29 -34.13
C ILE A 15 35.23 32.34 -32.61
N LEU A 16 36.08 33.14 -31.96
CA LEU A 16 35.78 33.77 -30.66
C LEU A 16 35.17 35.12 -31.03
N ASP A 17 33.86 35.17 -31.19
CA ASP A 17 33.05 36.39 -31.04
C ASP A 17 31.56 36.04 -31.16
N ASN A 18 30.95 35.66 -30.03
CA ASN A 18 29.58 36.01 -29.69
C ASN A 18 29.21 35.45 -28.31
N ARG A 19 29.59 36.18 -27.26
CA ARG A 19 29.08 35.96 -25.88
C ARG A 19 27.81 36.77 -25.59
N ASN A 20 27.01 37.12 -26.60
CA ASN A 20 25.78 37.91 -26.42
C ASN A 20 24.47 37.23 -26.88
N HIS A 21 24.48 35.93 -27.22
CA HIS A 21 23.25 35.22 -27.60
C HIS A 21 23.12 33.84 -26.93
N LEU A 22 23.22 33.80 -25.60
CA LEU A 22 22.56 32.74 -24.84
C LEU A 22 21.19 33.27 -24.39
N ILE A 23 20.14 32.51 -24.70
CA ILE A 23 18.76 32.79 -24.29
C ILE A 23 18.75 33.03 -22.76
N PRO A 24 18.11 34.10 -22.24
CA PRO A 24 18.13 34.44 -20.82
C PRO A 24 17.82 33.27 -19.86
N GLY A 25 16.99 32.32 -20.32
CA GLY A 25 16.65 31.10 -19.57
C GLY A 25 17.82 30.16 -19.31
N ILE A 26 18.77 30.02 -20.25
CA ILE A 26 19.90 29.08 -20.10
C ILE A 26 20.95 29.64 -19.13
N GLN A 27 21.21 30.95 -19.17
CA GLN A 27 22.09 31.61 -18.18
C GLN A 27 21.49 31.59 -16.76
N SER A 28 20.16 31.70 -16.66
CA SER A 28 19.41 31.51 -15.40
C SER A 28 19.60 30.08 -14.85
N MET A 29 19.44 29.05 -15.70
CA MET A 29 19.61 27.65 -15.30
C MET A 29 21.03 27.34 -14.82
N PHE A 30 22.07 27.85 -15.49
CA PHE A 30 23.46 27.66 -15.03
C PHE A 30 23.76 28.40 -13.72
N LYS A 31 23.17 29.58 -13.48
CA LYS A 31 23.27 30.28 -12.19
C LYS A 31 22.46 29.59 -11.09
N MET A 32 21.32 28.96 -11.41
CA MET A 32 20.53 28.14 -10.48
C MET A 32 21.25 26.85 -10.10
N ALA A 33 21.81 26.14 -11.08
CA ALA A 33 22.61 24.93 -10.84
C ALA A 33 23.90 25.22 -10.06
N ALA A 34 24.53 26.38 -10.29
CA ALA A 34 25.69 26.83 -9.52
C ALA A 34 25.31 27.28 -8.09
N ARG A 35 24.14 27.90 -7.88
CA ARG A 35 23.59 28.19 -6.54
C ARG A 35 23.23 26.91 -5.77
N ASN A 36 22.61 25.93 -6.42
CA ASN A 36 22.26 24.65 -5.80
C ASN A 36 23.50 23.83 -5.37
N LYS A 37 24.61 23.92 -6.11
CA LYS A 37 25.88 23.28 -5.68
C LYS A 37 26.59 24.01 -4.54
N GLN A 38 26.29 25.29 -4.31
CA GLN A 38 26.89 26.06 -3.21
C GLN A 38 26.19 25.80 -1.86
N ASP A 39 24.90 25.45 -1.89
CA ASP A 39 24.09 25.15 -0.70
C ASP A 39 24.39 23.75 -0.11
N ASP A 40 24.91 22.84 -0.92
CA ASP A 40 25.22 21.43 -0.57
C ASP A 40 26.49 21.26 0.30
N THR A 41 27.14 22.36 0.71
CA THR A 41 28.39 22.34 1.50
C THR A 41 28.20 22.72 2.96
N ARG A 42 27.04 23.26 3.34
CA ARG A 42 26.76 23.57 4.75
C ARG A 42 26.36 22.29 5.49
N PRO A 43 26.87 22.05 6.71
CA PRO A 43 26.45 20.90 7.49
C PRO A 43 24.94 20.97 7.74
N LYS A 44 24.24 19.85 7.55
CA LYS A 44 22.80 19.72 7.76
C LYS A 44 22.50 19.70 9.26
N ARG A 45 22.66 20.87 9.90
CA ARG A 45 22.63 21.02 11.35
C ARG A 45 21.21 21.12 11.87
N VAL A 46 20.88 20.30 12.86
CA VAL A 46 19.61 20.30 13.58
C VAL A 46 19.81 20.72 15.03
N ALA A 47 18.78 21.29 15.63
CA ALA A 47 18.71 21.48 17.08
C ALA A 47 17.55 20.67 17.67
N VAL A 48 17.86 19.79 18.61
CA VAL A 48 16.86 19.11 19.44
C VAL A 48 16.71 19.87 20.74
N THR A 49 15.48 20.22 21.12
CA THR A 49 15.23 21.05 22.30
C THR A 49 14.58 20.27 23.43
N GLN A 50 14.74 20.82 24.63
CA GLN A 50 14.15 20.34 25.87
C GLN A 50 13.58 21.52 26.66
N MET A 51 12.38 21.36 27.23
CA MET A 51 11.77 22.39 28.07
C MET A 51 10.89 21.81 29.16
N THR A 52 10.48 22.64 30.12
CA THR A 52 9.45 22.31 31.11
C THR A 52 8.24 23.20 30.86
N ALA A 53 7.30 22.74 30.04
CA ALA A 53 6.08 23.48 29.78
C ALA A 53 5.18 23.54 31.04
N SER A 54 4.54 24.68 31.24
CA SER A 54 3.54 24.93 32.28
C SER A 54 2.15 25.13 31.67
N ARG A 55 1.15 25.52 32.46
CA ARG A 55 -0.16 25.95 31.95
C ARG A 55 -0.15 27.33 31.28
N ASP A 56 0.91 28.13 31.47
CA ASP A 56 1.03 29.48 30.89
C ASP A 56 1.58 29.42 29.46
N LYS A 57 0.68 29.56 28.49
CA LYS A 57 0.99 29.49 27.05
C LYS A 57 1.99 30.57 26.61
N GLU A 58 1.91 31.77 27.18
CA GLU A 58 2.79 32.86 26.76
C GLU A 58 4.21 32.66 27.30
N ALA A 59 4.34 32.25 28.57
CA ALA A 59 5.63 31.90 29.15
C ALA A 59 6.31 30.73 28.41
N ASN A 60 5.53 29.71 28.01
CA ASN A 60 6.03 28.59 27.22
C ASN A 60 6.48 29.06 25.82
N PHE A 61 5.69 29.93 25.16
CA PHE A 61 6.06 30.50 23.86
C PHE A 61 7.36 31.32 23.95
N ILE A 62 7.51 32.19 24.95
CA ILE A 62 8.74 32.97 25.17
C ILE A 62 9.96 32.05 25.33
N THR A 63 9.79 30.96 26.09
CA THR A 63 10.83 29.94 26.26
C THR A 63 11.21 29.29 24.92
N CYS A 64 10.22 28.93 24.10
CA CYS A 64 10.45 28.37 22.77
C CYS A 64 11.14 29.37 21.83
N VAL A 65 10.77 30.65 21.87
CA VAL A 65 11.41 31.72 21.09
C VAL A 65 12.90 31.84 21.44
N ASP A 66 13.25 31.83 22.74
CA ASP A 66 14.63 31.86 23.19
C ASP A 66 15.42 30.64 22.68
N LEU A 67 14.88 29.43 22.85
CA LEU A 67 15.50 28.19 22.37
C LEU A 67 15.73 28.22 20.86
N VAL A 68 14.73 28.65 20.09
CA VAL A 68 14.80 28.73 18.62
C VAL A 68 15.86 29.74 18.19
N ARG A 69 15.89 30.95 18.78
CA ARG A 69 16.85 31.99 18.42
C ARG A 69 18.28 31.55 18.71
N ARG A 70 18.56 31.01 19.90
CA ARG A 70 19.90 30.49 20.25
C ARG A 70 20.32 29.32 19.36
N ALA A 71 19.39 28.44 18.98
CA ALA A 71 19.66 27.35 18.05
C ALA A 71 20.02 27.86 16.64
N VAL A 72 19.29 28.85 16.13
CA VAL A 72 19.58 29.50 14.83
C VAL A 72 20.91 30.23 14.86
N GLU A 73 21.22 30.96 15.92
CA GLU A 73 22.53 31.59 16.13
C GLU A 73 23.68 30.56 16.12
N SER A 74 23.38 29.33 16.55
CA SER A 74 24.32 28.20 16.53
C SER A 74 24.35 27.43 15.19
N GLY A 75 23.64 27.93 14.17
CA GLY A 75 23.65 27.42 12.80
C GLY A 75 22.63 26.31 12.50
N ALA A 76 21.62 26.11 13.35
CA ALA A 76 20.57 25.12 13.07
C ALA A 76 19.71 25.52 11.86
N GLN A 77 19.51 24.59 10.93
CA GLN A 77 18.61 24.75 9.78
C GLN A 77 17.18 24.31 10.11
N MET A 78 17.03 23.42 11.10
CA MET A 78 15.74 22.95 11.60
C MET A 78 15.79 22.75 13.12
N VAL A 79 14.77 23.26 13.82
CA VAL A 79 14.65 23.18 15.28
C VAL A 79 13.44 22.31 15.66
N PHE A 80 13.67 21.35 16.54
CA PHE A 80 12.66 20.39 16.99
C PHE A 80 12.23 20.71 18.42
N LEU A 81 10.98 21.16 18.57
CA LEU A 81 10.32 21.42 19.85
C LEU A 81 9.58 20.17 20.34
N PRO A 82 9.46 19.96 21.67
CA PRO A 82 8.84 18.76 22.23
C PRO A 82 7.32 18.72 22.05
N GLU A 83 6.73 17.56 22.37
CA GLU A 83 5.29 17.41 22.59
C GLU A 83 4.83 18.40 23.69
N ALA A 84 3.62 18.94 23.57
CA ALA A 84 3.03 19.86 24.51
C ALA A 84 3.88 21.13 24.78
N CYS A 85 4.59 21.63 23.76
CA CYS A 85 5.34 22.89 23.86
C CYS A 85 4.42 24.13 23.96
N ASP A 86 3.13 23.99 23.68
CA ASP A 86 2.11 25.00 23.94
C ASP A 86 1.78 25.10 25.43
N TYR A 87 1.36 24.01 26.06
CA TYR A 87 1.04 23.97 27.48
C TYR A 87 0.91 22.54 28.02
N ILE A 88 1.03 22.44 29.35
CA ILE A 88 0.65 21.26 30.12
C ILE A 88 -0.39 21.69 31.16
N ALA A 89 -1.63 21.29 30.93
CA ALA A 89 -2.78 21.60 31.78
C ALA A 89 -2.82 20.78 33.08
N GLU A 90 -3.61 21.23 34.04
CA GLU A 90 -3.86 20.56 35.32
C GLU A 90 -5.06 19.60 35.25
N SER A 91 -5.96 19.78 34.27
CA SER A 91 -7.14 18.93 34.04
C SER A 91 -7.46 18.73 32.56
N LYS A 92 -8.32 17.75 32.26
CA LYS A 92 -8.78 17.45 30.90
C LYS A 92 -9.60 18.61 30.33
N GLU A 93 -10.48 19.17 31.16
CA GLU A 93 -11.37 20.29 30.83
C GLU A 93 -10.57 21.54 30.50
N GLU A 94 -9.54 21.84 31.30
CA GLU A 94 -8.63 22.95 31.02
C GLU A 94 -7.89 22.75 29.69
N SER A 95 -7.40 21.53 29.42
CA SER A 95 -6.74 21.25 28.14
C SER A 95 -7.67 21.50 26.95
N VAL A 96 -8.92 21.07 27.03
CA VAL A 96 -9.91 21.32 25.97
C VAL A 96 -10.22 22.81 25.80
N GLN A 97 -10.19 23.59 26.89
CA GLN A 97 -10.39 25.05 26.87
C GLN A 97 -9.20 25.82 26.28
N PHE A 98 -7.96 25.37 26.55
CA PHE A 98 -6.75 26.05 26.10
C PHE A 98 -6.34 25.72 24.66
N ALA A 99 -6.85 24.61 24.12
CA ALA A 99 -6.60 24.21 22.75
C ALA A 99 -7.10 25.25 21.75
N GLU A 100 -6.27 25.56 20.78
CA GLU A 100 -6.58 26.50 19.70
C GLU A 100 -6.80 25.75 18.39
N SER A 101 -7.46 26.38 17.42
CA SER A 101 -7.49 25.84 16.05
C SER A 101 -6.08 25.87 15.44
N ILE A 102 -5.87 25.10 14.37
CA ILE A 102 -4.59 25.10 13.65
C ILE A 102 -4.23 26.47 13.05
N ASN A 103 -5.23 27.30 12.77
CA ASN A 103 -5.06 28.68 12.31
C ASN A 103 -5.11 29.69 13.48
N GLY A 104 -4.93 29.20 14.70
CA GLY A 104 -5.03 30.00 15.92
C GLY A 104 -3.85 30.94 16.15
N PRO A 105 -3.98 31.84 17.15
CA PRO A 105 -2.93 32.80 17.50
C PRO A 105 -1.55 32.19 17.74
N LEU A 106 -1.45 31.07 18.46
CA LEU A 106 -0.17 30.47 18.82
C LEU A 106 0.57 29.91 17.60
N VAL A 107 -0.12 29.16 16.74
CA VAL A 107 0.47 28.65 15.50
C VAL A 107 0.91 29.80 14.60
N SER A 108 0.09 30.85 14.50
CA SER A 108 0.44 32.08 13.76
C SER A 108 1.71 32.76 14.30
N LYS A 109 1.93 32.76 15.63
CA LYS A 109 3.16 33.26 16.24
C LYS A 109 4.38 32.43 15.82
N TYR A 110 4.27 31.10 15.77
CA TYR A 110 5.36 30.22 15.29
C TYR A 110 5.62 30.36 13.79
N GLN A 111 4.59 30.55 12.97
CA GLN A 111 4.76 30.84 11.54
C GLN A 111 5.55 32.13 11.31
N LYS A 112 5.22 33.19 12.06
CA LYS A 112 5.98 34.46 12.04
C LYS A 112 7.41 34.25 12.51
N LEU A 113 7.62 33.56 13.63
CA LEU A 113 8.97 33.27 14.15
C LEU A 113 9.82 32.53 13.12
N ALA A 114 9.30 31.46 12.51
CA ALA A 114 10.01 30.67 11.50
C ALA A 114 10.44 31.54 10.30
N ALA A 115 9.55 32.41 9.82
CA ALA A 115 9.83 33.36 8.75
C ALA A 115 10.83 34.46 9.17
N GLU A 116 10.71 34.99 10.38
CA GLU A 116 11.59 36.05 10.90
C GLU A 116 13.04 35.56 11.07
N VAL A 117 13.22 34.36 11.62
CA VAL A 117 14.56 33.79 11.87
C VAL A 117 15.04 32.85 10.75
N GLN A 118 14.25 32.70 9.68
CA GLN A 118 14.56 31.91 8.48
C GLN A 118 14.95 30.44 8.78
N VAL A 119 14.16 29.77 9.62
CA VAL A 119 14.43 28.39 10.06
C VAL A 119 13.20 27.48 9.89
N TRP A 120 13.43 26.20 9.68
CA TRP A 120 12.37 25.19 9.77
C TRP A 120 12.06 24.85 11.23
N LEU A 121 10.78 24.71 11.57
CA LEU A 121 10.33 24.34 12.92
C LEU A 121 9.53 23.04 12.88
N SER A 122 9.84 22.15 13.82
CA SER A 122 9.04 20.98 14.16
C SER A 122 8.37 21.23 15.52
N LEU A 123 7.08 21.54 15.51
CA LEU A 123 6.26 21.73 16.72
C LEU A 123 5.71 20.37 17.14
N GLY A 124 6.36 19.72 18.10
CA GLY A 124 6.29 18.26 18.30
C GLY A 124 4.99 17.66 18.84
N GLY A 125 3.91 18.41 18.98
CA GLY A 125 2.64 17.90 19.50
C GLY A 125 1.83 18.97 20.19
N LEU A 126 1.23 19.86 19.41
CA LEU A 126 0.33 20.91 19.90
C LEU A 126 -1.08 20.35 20.13
N HIS A 127 -1.77 20.91 21.11
CA HIS A 127 -3.17 20.61 21.38
C HIS A 127 -4.07 21.42 20.44
N ILE A 128 -4.49 20.79 19.33
CA ILE A 128 -5.33 21.41 18.31
C ILE A 128 -6.79 21.06 18.56
N LYS A 129 -7.65 22.08 18.60
CA LYS A 129 -9.10 21.93 18.79
C LYS A 129 -9.72 21.18 17.62
N GLU A 130 -10.49 20.12 17.89
CA GLU A 130 -11.26 19.36 16.89
C GLU A 130 -12.76 19.64 17.02
N THR A 131 -13.30 19.47 18.23
CA THR A 131 -14.68 19.80 18.59
C THR A 131 -14.69 20.58 19.92
N GLU A 132 -15.87 20.93 20.43
CA GLU A 132 -15.99 21.61 21.73
C GLU A 132 -15.41 20.79 22.89
N ASP A 133 -15.45 19.47 22.79
CA ASP A 133 -15.07 18.50 23.82
C ASP A 133 -13.82 17.66 23.47
N LYS A 134 -13.39 17.65 22.20
CA LYS A 134 -12.22 16.88 21.73
C LYS A 134 -11.13 17.74 21.12
N ILE A 135 -9.90 17.28 21.30
CA ILE A 135 -8.68 17.86 20.73
C ILE A 135 -7.87 16.79 19.99
N ARG A 136 -6.89 17.21 19.21
CA ARG A 136 -5.86 16.34 18.63
C ARG A 136 -4.48 16.77 19.12
N ASN A 137 -3.64 15.79 19.41
CA ASN A 137 -2.21 16.01 19.63
C ASN A 137 -1.51 16.03 18.26
N THR A 138 -1.11 17.21 17.79
CA THR A 138 -0.71 17.44 16.39
C THR A 138 0.72 17.93 16.28
N HIS A 139 1.57 17.14 15.65
CA HIS A 139 2.92 17.51 15.23
C HIS A 139 2.85 18.36 13.97
N ILE A 140 3.30 19.60 14.02
CA ILE A 140 3.26 20.55 12.90
C ILE A 140 4.67 20.85 12.41
N VAL A 141 4.90 20.79 11.09
CA VAL A 141 6.14 21.26 10.47
C VAL A 141 5.88 22.57 9.75
N ILE A 142 6.69 23.59 10.06
CA ILE A 142 6.65 24.92 9.46
C ILE A 142 7.98 25.16 8.75
N ASP A 143 7.94 25.58 7.48
CA ASP A 143 9.15 25.94 6.73
C ASP A 143 9.69 27.33 7.11
N ASN A 144 10.87 27.67 6.57
CA ASN A 144 11.52 28.95 6.78
C ASN A 144 10.79 30.16 6.15
N THR A 145 9.69 29.94 5.42
CA THR A 145 8.81 31.01 4.94
C THR A 145 7.62 31.24 5.88
N GLY A 146 7.48 30.41 6.93
CA GLY A 146 6.35 30.43 7.84
C GLY A 146 5.14 29.62 7.36
N LYS A 147 5.29 28.79 6.31
CA LYS A 147 4.20 27.96 5.80
C LYS A 147 4.17 26.62 6.53
N ILE A 148 2.98 26.17 6.94
CA ILE A 148 2.78 24.79 7.40
C ILE A 148 2.91 23.86 6.20
N VAL A 149 3.90 22.96 6.23
CA VAL A 149 4.17 22.01 5.13
C VAL A 149 3.60 20.62 5.40
N SER A 150 3.34 20.28 6.67
CA SER A 150 2.68 19.02 7.04
C SER A 150 2.21 19.05 8.50
N THR A 151 1.23 18.19 8.79
CA THR A 151 0.66 17.99 10.12
C THR A 151 0.40 16.52 10.35
N TYR A 152 0.90 15.97 11.45
CA TYR A 152 0.63 14.60 11.89
C TYR A 152 -0.17 14.63 13.20
N SER A 153 -1.29 13.93 13.26
CA SER A 153 -2.02 13.74 14.51
C SER A 153 -1.62 12.39 15.13
N LYS A 154 -1.28 12.39 16.42
CA LYS A 154 -0.84 11.21 17.18
C LYS A 154 -1.79 10.04 17.01
N ALA A 155 -1.32 8.95 16.42
CA ALA A 155 -2.12 7.77 16.14
C ALA A 155 -2.30 6.94 17.41
N HIS A 156 -1.23 6.74 18.18
CA HIS A 156 -1.28 5.91 19.38
C HIS A 156 -1.44 6.78 20.63
N LEU A 157 -2.66 6.79 21.18
CA LEU A 157 -2.97 7.53 22.41
C LEU A 157 -2.52 6.76 23.65
N PHE A 158 -1.96 7.48 24.61
CA PHE A 158 -1.48 6.91 25.85
C PHE A 158 -2.62 6.71 26.87
N SER A 159 -2.75 5.47 27.35
CA SER A 159 -3.63 5.15 28.47
C SER A 159 -2.86 4.28 29.46
N VAL A 160 -2.74 4.74 30.71
CA VAL A 160 -2.16 3.98 31.80
C VAL A 160 -2.97 4.13 33.07
N HIS A 161 -3.21 3.01 33.75
CA HIS A 161 -3.82 2.95 35.07
C HIS A 161 -2.91 2.13 35.98
N ILE A 162 -2.28 2.80 36.95
CA ILE A 162 -1.44 2.15 37.98
C ILE A 162 -2.04 2.50 39.34
N PRO A 163 -2.95 1.65 39.87
CA PRO A 163 -3.64 1.88 41.14
C PRO A 163 -2.67 2.15 42.30
N GLU A 164 -1.55 1.43 42.37
CA GLU A 164 -0.59 1.50 43.47
C GLU A 164 0.14 2.85 43.56
N ARG A 165 0.12 3.64 42.47
CA ARG A 165 0.77 4.95 42.39
C ARG A 165 -0.23 6.10 42.25
N ASN A 166 -1.53 5.83 42.37
CA ASN A 166 -2.60 6.79 42.06
C ASN A 166 -2.40 7.49 40.70
N LEU A 167 -1.80 6.81 39.72
CA LEU A 167 -1.57 7.35 38.39
C LEU A 167 -2.64 6.82 37.45
N HIS A 168 -3.55 7.70 37.07
CA HIS A 168 -4.58 7.43 36.08
C HIS A 168 -4.50 8.49 34.98
N LEU A 169 -3.96 8.12 33.81
CA LEU A 169 -3.88 8.97 32.64
C LEU A 169 -4.58 8.27 31.48
N GLU A 170 -5.64 8.88 30.99
CA GLU A 170 -6.43 8.35 29.87
C GLU A 170 -6.56 9.45 28.80
N GLU A 171 -5.63 9.47 27.84
CA GLU A 171 -5.56 10.48 26.78
C GLU A 171 -6.80 10.41 25.87
N LYS A 172 -7.27 9.19 25.55
CA LYS A 172 -8.48 8.95 24.72
C LYS A 172 -9.77 9.58 25.25
N ALA A 173 -9.82 9.95 26.53
CA ALA A 173 -10.98 10.61 27.12
C ALA A 173 -11.28 11.96 26.46
N TYR A 174 -10.25 12.71 26.04
CA TYR A 174 -10.39 14.07 25.48
C TYR A 174 -9.56 14.30 24.20
N VAL A 175 -8.65 13.40 23.85
CA VAL A 175 -7.87 13.44 22.61
C VAL A 175 -8.40 12.41 21.62
N SER A 176 -8.55 12.81 20.36
CA SER A 176 -8.89 11.91 19.25
C SER A 176 -7.62 11.38 18.57
N PRO A 177 -7.56 10.08 18.23
CA PRO A 177 -6.41 9.51 17.53
C PRO A 177 -6.32 10.03 16.09
N GLY A 178 -5.10 10.16 15.60
CA GLY A 178 -4.82 10.35 14.18
C GLY A 178 -5.28 9.17 13.35
N LYS A 179 -5.60 9.44 12.09
CA LYS A 179 -6.19 8.46 11.16
C LYS A 179 -5.20 7.91 10.14
N ALA A 180 -3.94 8.35 10.19
CA ALA A 180 -2.95 8.05 9.16
C ALA A 180 -1.53 8.12 9.69
N ILE A 181 -0.68 7.21 9.18
CA ILE A 181 0.77 7.41 9.16
C ILE A 181 1.05 8.26 7.93
N LEU A 182 1.98 9.22 8.00
CA LEU A 182 2.27 10.12 6.86
C LEU A 182 3.59 9.77 6.19
N PRO A 183 3.72 10.02 4.86
CA PRO A 183 5.00 9.96 4.19
C PRO A 183 5.97 11.01 4.78
N PRO A 184 7.28 10.76 4.74
CA PRO A 184 8.27 11.70 5.20
C PRO A 184 8.28 12.96 4.33
N ILE A 185 8.52 14.11 4.95
CA ILE A 185 8.55 15.41 4.29
C ILE A 185 9.97 15.72 3.87
N SER A 186 10.15 16.23 2.65
CA SER A 186 11.45 16.74 2.21
C SER A 186 11.76 18.06 2.94
N THR A 187 12.87 18.08 3.68
CA THR A 187 13.36 19.25 4.42
C THR A 187 14.83 19.52 4.06
N PRO A 188 15.40 20.69 4.43
CA PRO A 188 16.82 20.97 4.21
C PRO A 188 17.76 19.92 4.83
N VAL A 189 17.33 19.26 5.92
CA VAL A 189 18.14 18.29 6.66
C VAL A 189 17.92 16.84 6.23
N GLY A 190 16.95 16.57 5.35
CA GLY A 190 16.62 15.23 4.83
C GLY A 190 15.12 14.95 4.83
N ALA A 191 14.74 13.71 4.51
CA ALA A 191 13.36 13.24 4.55
C ALA A 191 12.94 12.93 6.00
N VAL A 192 12.10 13.79 6.59
CA VAL A 192 11.68 13.74 8.00
C VAL A 192 10.29 13.12 8.13
N ALA A 193 10.17 12.02 8.86
CA ALA A 193 8.89 11.41 9.22
C ALA A 193 8.42 11.90 10.59
N LEU A 194 7.10 12.07 10.71
CA LEU A 194 6.44 12.64 11.90
C LEU A 194 5.79 11.55 12.75
N SER A 195 6.13 11.53 14.04
CA SER A 195 5.51 10.68 15.06
C SER A 195 5.54 11.43 16.40
N ILE A 196 4.78 10.98 17.39
CA ILE A 196 4.72 11.63 18.71
C ILE A 196 4.78 10.58 19.82
N CYS A 197 5.77 10.71 20.70
CA CYS A 197 5.81 10.07 22.00
C CYS A 197 5.51 8.56 21.99
N TYR A 198 4.29 8.19 22.34
CA TYR A 198 3.86 6.80 22.49
C TYR A 198 3.99 5.98 21.20
N ASP A 199 3.97 6.64 20.04
CA ASP A 199 4.25 6.03 18.73
C ASP A 199 5.58 5.29 18.68
N VAL A 200 6.59 5.71 19.47
CA VAL A 200 7.90 5.03 19.53
C VAL A 200 7.80 3.58 19.98
N ARG A 201 6.72 3.18 20.66
CA ARG A 201 6.53 1.79 21.11
C ARG A 201 6.11 0.83 20.01
N PHE A 202 5.65 1.36 18.87
CA PHE A 202 5.08 0.58 17.76
C PHE A 202 6.09 0.54 16.61
N PRO A 203 6.90 -0.54 16.49
CA PRO A 203 7.93 -0.64 15.43
C PRO A 203 7.33 -0.50 14.03
N GLU A 204 6.11 -0.97 13.81
CA GLU A 204 5.39 -0.95 12.54
C GLU A 204 5.36 0.45 11.95
N MET A 205 5.06 1.46 12.77
CA MET A 205 5.01 2.85 12.32
C MET A 205 6.36 3.33 11.76
N SER A 206 7.45 3.00 12.45
CA SER A 206 8.80 3.41 12.05
C SER A 206 9.29 2.63 10.82
N LEU A 207 8.96 1.35 10.74
CA LEU A 207 9.26 0.49 9.59
C LEU A 207 8.52 0.96 8.33
N ILE A 208 7.24 1.34 8.47
CA ILE A 208 6.43 1.93 7.41
C ILE A 208 7.07 3.25 6.95
N GLN A 209 7.38 4.17 7.87
CA GLN A 209 8.02 5.44 7.53
C GLN A 209 9.36 5.25 6.80
N ARG A 210 10.19 4.30 7.24
CA ARG A 210 11.43 3.94 6.53
C ARG A 210 11.16 3.39 5.13
N LYS A 211 10.15 2.54 4.94
CA LYS A 211 9.76 2.02 3.62
C LYS A 211 9.33 3.16 2.68
N LEU A 212 8.69 4.20 3.20
CA LEU A 212 8.32 5.42 2.47
C LEU A 212 9.50 6.36 2.19
N GLY A 213 10.72 5.98 2.56
CA GLY A 213 11.93 6.75 2.28
C GLY A 213 12.39 7.67 3.40
N ALA A 214 11.90 7.50 4.64
CA ALA A 214 12.38 8.31 5.75
C ALA A 214 13.90 8.16 5.92
N GLN A 215 14.55 9.29 6.19
CA GLN A 215 15.96 9.38 6.58
C GLN A 215 16.09 9.77 8.05
N ILE A 216 15.10 10.51 8.55
CA ILE A 216 15.00 10.99 9.92
C ILE A 216 13.61 10.60 10.45
N LEU A 217 13.57 9.93 11.60
CA LEU A 217 12.35 9.69 12.37
C LEU A 217 12.30 10.70 13.52
N THR A 218 11.11 11.10 13.92
CA THR A 218 10.92 12.01 15.05
C THR A 218 10.02 11.42 16.10
N PHE A 219 10.36 11.64 17.38
CA PHE A 219 9.52 11.26 18.52
C PHE A 219 9.50 12.37 19.59
N PRO A 220 9.06 13.60 19.26
CA PRO A 220 8.78 14.61 20.26
C PRO A 220 7.86 14.08 21.36
N SER A 221 8.20 14.37 22.63
CA SER A 221 7.65 13.60 23.75
C SER A 221 7.53 14.34 25.07
N ALA A 222 6.57 13.91 25.88
CA ALA A 222 6.46 14.18 27.31
C ALA A 222 6.42 12.87 28.13
N PHE A 223 7.50 12.08 28.03
CA PHE A 223 7.64 10.77 28.68
C PHE A 223 7.62 10.88 30.21
N THR A 224 6.87 10.01 30.89
CA THR A 224 6.85 9.97 32.35
C THR A 224 8.20 9.50 32.91
N VAL A 225 8.62 10.03 34.06
CA VAL A 225 9.95 9.75 34.64
C VAL A 225 10.25 8.24 34.77
N THR A 226 9.32 7.45 35.33
CA THR A 226 9.54 6.01 35.52
C THR A 226 9.70 5.26 34.20
N THR A 227 8.87 5.55 33.20
CA THR A 227 8.96 4.85 31.91
C THR A 227 10.12 5.38 31.06
N GLY A 228 10.47 6.66 31.21
CA GLY A 228 11.61 7.27 30.55
C GLY A 228 12.92 6.66 31.01
N LEU A 229 13.11 6.53 32.33
CA LEU A 229 14.29 5.92 32.93
C LEU A 229 14.57 4.50 32.40
N ALA A 230 13.51 3.72 32.13
CA ALA A 230 13.64 2.35 31.67
C ALA A 230 13.69 2.21 30.15
N HIS A 231 12.93 3.02 29.40
CA HIS A 231 12.62 2.72 28.00
C HIS A 231 13.06 3.80 27.02
N TRP A 232 13.32 5.04 27.44
CA TRP A 232 13.48 6.17 26.52
C TRP A 232 14.63 5.96 25.53
N GLU A 233 15.86 5.84 26.03
CA GLU A 233 17.03 5.65 25.18
C GLU A 233 16.93 4.33 24.39
N ALA A 234 16.54 3.23 25.06
CA ALA A 234 16.47 1.91 24.44
C ALA A 234 15.54 1.89 23.23
N LEU A 235 14.34 2.45 23.35
CA LEU A 235 13.37 2.52 22.26
C LEU A 235 13.89 3.40 21.12
N LEU A 236 14.39 4.61 21.41
CA LEU A 236 14.91 5.51 20.38
C LEU A 236 16.07 4.89 19.60
N ARG A 237 17.00 4.22 20.29
CA ARG A 237 18.13 3.54 19.65
C ARG A 237 17.70 2.36 18.81
N VAL A 238 16.77 1.53 19.30
CA VAL A 238 16.22 0.43 18.51
C VAL A 238 15.54 0.93 17.25
N ARG A 239 14.76 2.03 17.31
CA ARG A 239 14.15 2.62 16.12
C ARG A 239 15.21 3.08 15.13
N ALA A 240 16.27 3.73 15.61
CA ALA A 240 17.37 4.17 14.74
C ALA A 240 18.06 2.98 14.04
N ILE A 241 18.35 1.91 14.79
CA ILE A 241 19.04 0.71 14.28
C ILE A 241 18.19 -0.05 13.27
N GLU A 242 16.97 -0.44 13.65
CA GLU A 242 16.13 -1.33 12.81
C GLU A 242 15.64 -0.64 11.54
N THR A 243 15.52 0.69 11.59
CA THR A 243 15.12 1.51 10.45
C THR A 243 16.28 2.18 9.75
N GLN A 244 17.52 2.07 10.23
CA GLN A 244 18.71 2.79 9.74
C GLN A 244 18.37 4.24 9.32
N CYS A 245 17.76 4.95 10.27
CA CYS A 245 17.40 6.35 10.18
C CYS A 245 18.05 7.08 11.36
N TYR A 246 18.31 8.37 11.19
CA TYR A 246 18.50 9.22 12.35
C TYR A 246 17.19 9.28 13.15
N VAL A 247 17.28 9.38 14.47
CA VAL A 247 16.13 9.62 15.34
C VAL A 247 16.33 10.93 16.09
N ILE A 248 15.38 11.86 15.98
CA ILE A 248 15.39 13.14 16.70
C ILE A 248 14.21 13.18 17.65
N ALA A 249 14.49 13.28 18.95
CA ALA A 249 13.47 13.21 19.98
C ALA A 249 13.58 14.39 20.95
N ALA A 250 12.86 15.47 20.65
CA ALA A 250 12.70 16.61 21.55
C ALA A 250 11.83 16.21 22.75
N ALA A 251 12.17 16.65 23.96
CA ALA A 251 11.50 16.14 25.17
C ALA A 251 11.06 17.25 26.14
N GLN A 252 9.95 17.02 26.82
CA GLN A 252 9.63 17.72 28.06
C GLN A 252 10.51 17.17 29.20
N THR A 253 10.86 18.01 30.17
CA THR A 253 11.65 17.63 31.35
C THR A 253 11.10 18.26 32.63
N GLY A 254 11.54 17.76 33.78
CA GLY A 254 11.29 18.37 35.09
C GLY A 254 9.84 18.27 35.53
N GLN A 255 9.47 19.10 36.52
CA GLN A 255 8.14 19.11 37.11
C GLN A 255 7.27 20.18 36.48
N HIS A 256 6.18 19.77 35.81
CA HIS A 256 5.24 20.68 35.16
C HIS A 256 4.21 21.24 36.14
N ASN A 257 3.74 20.38 37.05
CA ASN A 257 2.80 20.71 38.12
C ASN A 257 2.90 19.67 39.24
N LYS A 258 2.01 19.77 40.26
CA LYS A 258 2.03 18.87 41.43
C LYS A 258 1.89 17.38 41.10
N LYS A 259 1.32 17.03 39.95
CA LYS A 259 0.97 15.64 39.58
C LYS A 259 1.73 15.10 38.36
N ARG A 260 2.43 15.97 37.61
CA ARG A 260 3.06 15.60 36.33
C ARG A 260 4.50 16.08 36.26
N SER A 261 5.40 15.13 36.01
CA SER A 261 6.81 15.35 35.69
C SER A 261 7.21 14.53 34.47
N SER A 262 8.15 15.05 33.68
CA SER A 262 8.66 14.38 32.49
C SER A 262 10.15 14.08 32.60
N TYR A 263 10.59 13.04 31.90
CA TYR A 263 11.95 12.48 32.01
C TYR A 263 13.04 13.40 31.45
N GLY A 264 12.77 14.14 30.37
CA GLY A 264 13.80 14.88 29.63
C GLY A 264 14.62 13.96 28.74
N HIS A 265 15.95 14.16 28.75
CA HIS A 265 16.92 13.47 27.90
C HIS A 265 16.60 13.59 26.41
N ALA A 266 16.21 14.79 25.96
CA ALA A 266 16.04 15.06 24.53
C ALA A 266 17.35 14.75 23.78
N MET A 267 17.29 14.04 22.65
CA MET A 267 18.50 13.50 22.01
C MET A 267 18.38 13.33 20.50
N VAL A 268 19.53 13.15 19.86
CA VAL A 268 19.66 12.67 18.47
C VAL A 268 20.43 11.36 18.48
N VAL A 269 19.91 10.36 17.78
CA VAL A 269 20.55 9.06 17.56
C VAL A 269 20.87 8.90 16.08
N ASP A 270 22.05 8.38 15.76
CA ASP A 270 22.46 8.09 14.38
C ASP A 270 21.88 6.77 13.85
N PRO A 271 21.99 6.50 12.52
CA PRO A 271 21.47 5.27 11.92
C PRO A 271 22.13 3.96 12.39
N TRP A 272 23.24 4.06 13.15
CA TRP A 272 23.92 2.91 13.77
C TRP A 272 23.51 2.72 15.24
N GLY A 273 22.67 3.61 15.77
CA GLY A 273 22.19 3.57 17.15
C GLY A 273 23.08 4.28 18.16
N ALA A 274 24.05 5.10 17.73
CA ALA A 274 24.84 5.93 18.63
C ALA A 274 24.09 7.22 18.99
N VAL A 275 24.03 7.56 20.28
CA VAL A 275 23.49 8.85 20.74
C VAL A 275 24.52 9.93 20.44
N VAL A 276 24.32 10.70 19.37
CA VAL A 276 25.28 11.70 18.88
C VAL A 276 25.18 13.03 19.63
N CYS A 277 24.02 13.34 20.20
CA CYS A 277 23.88 14.42 21.16
C CYS A 277 22.70 14.18 22.10
N GLN A 278 22.78 14.74 23.30
CA GLN A 278 21.70 14.74 24.29
C GLN A 278 21.73 16.06 25.05
N VAL A 279 20.55 16.60 25.37
CA VAL A 279 20.41 17.82 26.18
C VAL A 279 20.66 17.47 27.64
N SER A 280 21.44 18.30 28.33
CA SER A 280 21.59 18.24 29.78
C SER A 280 20.26 18.43 30.51
N GLU A 281 20.22 18.15 31.81
CA GLU A 281 19.02 18.39 32.61
C GLU A 281 18.59 19.87 32.57
N GLY A 282 17.28 20.12 32.52
CA GLY A 282 16.69 21.45 32.44
C GLY A 282 16.34 21.92 31.01
N THR A 283 15.88 23.16 30.89
CA THR A 283 15.45 23.76 29.63
C THR A 283 16.66 24.20 28.80
N ASN A 284 16.96 23.51 27.71
CA ASN A 284 18.05 23.86 26.80
C ASN A 284 17.91 23.14 25.44
N PHE A 285 18.93 23.20 24.59
CA PHE A 285 19.00 22.45 23.33
C PHE A 285 20.38 21.80 23.13
N ALA A 286 20.44 20.86 22.20
CA ALA A 286 21.67 20.24 21.72
C ALA A 286 21.68 20.24 20.19
N LEU A 287 22.88 20.25 19.60
CA LEU A 287 23.08 20.30 18.15
C LEU A 287 23.58 18.96 17.63
N ALA A 288 23.18 18.59 16.42
CA ALA A 288 23.75 17.47 15.68
C ALA A 288 23.86 17.82 14.20
N ASP A 289 24.88 17.30 13.54
CA ASP A 289 25.03 17.40 12.09
C ASP A 289 24.55 16.09 11.44
N ILE A 290 23.54 16.19 10.58
CA ILE A 290 22.98 15.04 9.86
C ILE A 290 23.85 14.71 8.64
N ASN A 291 24.36 13.48 8.56
CA ASN A 291 25.16 13.01 7.43
C ASN A 291 24.37 11.95 6.64
N LEU A 292 23.76 12.37 5.53
CA LEU A 292 22.96 11.47 4.68
C LEU A 292 23.82 10.49 3.90
N ASP A 293 25.09 10.80 3.61
CA ASP A 293 26.02 9.88 2.96
C ASP A 293 26.39 8.73 3.90
N TYR A 294 26.65 9.03 5.17
CA TYR A 294 26.85 8.01 6.22
C TYR A 294 25.63 7.10 6.36
N LEU A 295 24.43 7.66 6.37
CA LEU A 295 23.19 6.90 6.37
C LEU A 295 23.08 5.96 5.16
N GLN A 296 23.42 6.44 3.96
CA GLN A 296 23.39 5.61 2.75
C GLN A 296 24.44 4.49 2.79
N ASN A 297 25.65 4.79 3.28
CA ASN A 297 26.70 3.78 3.46
C ASN A 297 26.25 2.66 4.40
N ILE A 298 25.65 2.99 5.55
CA ILE A 298 25.09 1.99 6.48
C ILE A 298 24.05 1.10 5.79
N ARG A 299 23.15 1.70 4.99
CA ARG A 299 22.10 0.96 4.27
C ARG A 299 22.69 0.03 3.20
N GLN A 300 23.81 0.41 2.58
CA GLN A 300 24.51 -0.41 1.59
C GLN A 300 25.30 -1.55 2.24
N GLU A 301 26.04 -1.27 3.31
CA GLU A 301 26.85 -2.25 4.03
C GLU A 301 25.99 -3.26 4.81
N MET A 302 24.81 -2.84 5.28
CA MET A 302 23.87 -3.69 5.99
C MET A 302 22.45 -3.53 5.40
N PRO A 303 22.12 -4.20 4.28
CA PRO A 303 20.86 -3.97 3.56
C PRO A 303 19.66 -4.69 4.18
N VAL A 304 19.37 -4.42 5.47
CA VAL A 304 18.37 -5.13 6.28
C VAL A 304 16.96 -5.15 5.67
N LEU A 305 16.57 -4.10 4.94
CA LEU A 305 15.26 -4.08 4.26
C LEU A 305 15.16 -5.13 3.15
N SER A 306 16.26 -5.41 2.43
CA SER A 306 16.28 -6.41 1.36
C SER A 306 16.29 -7.85 1.89
N HIS A 307 16.69 -8.04 3.15
CA HIS A 307 16.72 -9.35 3.82
C HIS A 307 15.40 -9.69 4.51
N ARG A 308 14.38 -8.82 4.44
CA ARG A 308 13.07 -9.11 5.02
C ARG A 308 12.43 -10.28 4.29
N ARG A 309 11.98 -11.27 5.06
CA ARG A 309 11.29 -12.46 4.56
C ARG A 309 9.81 -12.14 4.32
N LEU A 310 9.56 -11.40 3.25
CA LEU A 310 8.20 -11.03 2.86
C LEU A 310 7.34 -12.26 2.53
N ASP A 311 7.97 -13.37 2.18
CA ASP A 311 7.34 -14.68 2.04
C ASP A 311 6.82 -15.28 3.36
N LEU A 312 7.36 -14.84 4.52
CA LEU A 312 6.95 -15.33 5.85
C LEU A 312 6.10 -14.31 6.62
N TYR A 313 6.39 -13.02 6.45
CA TYR A 313 5.68 -11.95 7.14
C TYR A 313 5.55 -10.73 6.24
N HIS A 314 4.38 -10.11 6.30
CA HIS A 314 4.14 -8.82 5.68
C HIS A 314 3.73 -7.81 6.73
N ILE A 315 4.29 -6.60 6.66
CA ILE A 315 3.70 -5.44 7.33
C ILE A 315 2.54 -5.01 6.43
N LEU A 316 1.37 -5.60 6.69
CA LEU A 316 0.13 -5.32 5.97
C LEU A 316 -0.49 -4.03 6.50
N ASP A 317 -1.27 -3.39 5.62
CA ASP A 317 -1.99 -2.12 5.77
C ASP A 317 -1.20 -0.81 5.67
N MET A 318 -1.24 -0.24 4.47
CA MET A 318 -0.90 1.14 4.15
C MET A 318 -2.21 1.96 4.09
N GLN A 319 -2.62 2.58 5.20
CA GLN A 319 -3.66 3.61 5.18
C GLN A 319 -3.02 5.00 5.13
N PHE A 320 -2.80 5.51 3.93
CA PHE A 320 -2.45 6.91 3.71
C PHE A 320 -3.64 7.63 3.06
N PRO A 321 -3.93 8.88 3.45
CA PRO A 321 -4.87 9.74 2.73
C PRO A 321 -4.42 10.05 1.30
N ASP A 322 -3.11 9.96 1.02
CA ASP A 322 -2.47 10.37 -0.24
C ASP A 322 -1.56 9.29 -0.88
N TYR A 323 -1.64 8.02 -0.45
CA TYR A 323 -0.90 6.91 -1.06
C TYR A 323 -1.89 5.84 -1.52
N PRO A 324 -1.68 5.20 -2.69
CA PRO A 324 -2.67 4.35 -3.29
C PRO A 324 -3.11 3.26 -2.31
N ARG A 325 -4.40 3.25 -1.96
CA ARG A 325 -5.02 2.07 -1.36
C ARG A 325 -4.78 0.89 -2.30
N ILE A 326 -4.74 -0.34 -1.78
CA ILE A 326 -4.79 -1.51 -2.65
C ILE A 326 -6.04 -1.36 -3.55
N CYS A 327 -5.85 -1.49 -4.86
CA CYS A 327 -6.86 -1.21 -5.88
C CYS A 327 -7.40 0.23 -5.92
N GLU A 328 -6.63 1.23 -5.51
CA GLU A 328 -6.94 2.63 -5.78
C GLU A 328 -6.83 2.92 -7.28
N LEU A 329 -7.91 3.46 -7.85
CA LEU A 329 -7.97 3.77 -9.26
C LEU A 329 -7.16 5.04 -9.54
N LEU A 330 -6.18 4.91 -10.42
CA LEU A 330 -5.43 6.04 -10.96
C LEU A 330 -6.27 6.76 -12.04
N PRO A 331 -5.98 8.06 -12.30
CA PRO A 331 -6.58 8.77 -13.42
C PRO A 331 -6.41 8.01 -14.74
N PHE A 332 -7.37 8.15 -15.65
CA PHE A 332 -7.29 7.51 -16.96
C PHE A 332 -5.98 7.86 -17.67
N PRO A 333 -5.27 6.87 -18.23
CA PRO A 333 -4.03 7.13 -18.93
C PRO A 333 -4.20 8.08 -20.12
N SER A 334 -3.21 8.96 -20.30
CA SER A 334 -3.10 9.77 -21.50
C SER A 334 -2.86 8.88 -22.73
N SER A 335 -3.39 9.30 -23.89
CA SER A 335 -3.23 8.59 -25.16
C SER A 335 -1.77 8.48 -25.64
N TYR A 336 -0.86 9.32 -25.13
CA TYR A 336 0.56 9.31 -25.49
C TYR A 336 1.41 8.34 -24.65
N VAL A 337 0.84 7.75 -23.60
CA VAL A 337 1.51 6.76 -22.75
C VAL A 337 1.24 5.37 -23.29
N SER A 338 2.18 4.45 -23.12
CA SER A 338 2.00 3.05 -23.47
C SER A 338 2.48 2.15 -22.34
N TYR A 339 1.83 1.00 -22.19
CA TYR A 339 2.08 0.03 -21.12
C TYR A 339 2.50 -1.31 -21.71
N GLN A 340 3.39 -2.01 -21.00
CA GLN A 340 3.85 -3.33 -21.43
C GLN A 340 2.84 -4.42 -21.07
N PHE A 341 2.60 -5.32 -22.01
CA PHE A 341 1.83 -6.54 -21.83
C PHE A 341 2.59 -7.69 -22.51
N GLY A 342 3.46 -8.36 -21.75
CA GLY A 342 4.38 -9.35 -22.30
C GLY A 342 5.36 -8.69 -23.27
N THR A 343 5.37 -9.14 -24.53
CA THR A 343 6.20 -8.57 -25.60
C THR A 343 5.48 -7.49 -26.41
N VAL A 344 4.22 -7.18 -26.11
CA VAL A 344 3.42 -6.19 -26.83
C VAL A 344 3.15 -4.96 -25.98
N SER A 345 2.83 -3.85 -26.66
CA SER A 345 2.55 -2.57 -26.02
C SER A 345 1.07 -2.21 -26.16
N VAL A 346 0.43 -1.84 -25.05
CA VAL A 346 -0.96 -1.38 -24.99
C VAL A 346 -0.97 0.15 -24.91
N PRO A 347 -1.59 0.86 -25.88
CA PRO A 347 -1.75 2.30 -25.79
C PRO A 347 -2.59 2.70 -24.57
N GLY A 348 -2.23 3.79 -23.91
CA GLY A 348 -2.96 4.31 -22.76
C GLY A 348 -4.42 4.65 -23.10
N SER A 349 -4.73 4.98 -24.36
CA SER A 349 -6.09 5.18 -24.86
C SER A 349 -6.97 3.93 -24.81
N CYS A 350 -6.39 2.72 -24.76
CA CYS A 350 -7.10 1.44 -24.70
C CYS A 350 -7.30 0.92 -23.27
N VAL A 351 -6.69 1.56 -22.26
CA VAL A 351 -6.82 1.19 -20.84
C VAL A 351 -8.02 1.90 -20.22
N PHE A 352 -8.95 1.17 -19.60
CA PHE A 352 -10.16 1.77 -19.03
C PHE A 352 -10.19 1.77 -17.48
N LEU A 353 -9.39 0.94 -16.81
CA LEU A 353 -9.10 1.05 -15.38
C LEU A 353 -7.61 0.80 -15.13
N LYS A 354 -7.04 1.47 -14.13
CA LYS A 354 -5.63 1.30 -13.76
C LYS A 354 -5.45 1.54 -12.26
N THR A 355 -4.58 0.78 -11.64
CA THR A 355 -4.11 0.97 -10.26
C THR A 355 -2.59 1.12 -10.27
N GLN A 356 -1.95 1.18 -9.09
CA GLN A 356 -0.50 1.13 -9.02
C GLN A 356 0.08 -0.24 -9.42
N LEU A 357 -0.69 -1.32 -9.28
CA LEU A 357 -0.20 -2.69 -9.42
C LEU A 357 -0.84 -3.47 -10.58
N SER A 358 -1.95 -3.01 -11.15
CA SER A 358 -2.67 -3.70 -12.23
C SER A 358 -3.35 -2.72 -13.20
N GLN A 359 -3.75 -3.24 -14.37
CA GLN A 359 -4.49 -2.49 -15.40
C GLN A 359 -5.54 -3.36 -16.08
N ALA A 360 -6.62 -2.72 -16.53
CA ALA A 360 -7.69 -3.32 -17.32
C ALA A 360 -7.81 -2.59 -18.67
N PHE A 361 -7.80 -3.32 -19.77
CA PHE A 361 -7.78 -2.77 -21.12
C PHE A 361 -8.60 -3.61 -22.11
N VAL A 362 -9.03 -2.97 -23.19
CA VAL A 362 -9.85 -3.64 -24.22
C VAL A 362 -9.03 -4.63 -25.05
N ASN A 363 -9.65 -5.72 -25.51
CA ASN A 363 -8.95 -6.79 -26.21
C ASN A 363 -8.79 -6.50 -27.71
N LYS A 364 -7.62 -6.66 -28.31
CA LYS A 364 -7.47 -6.47 -29.77
C LYS A 364 -8.31 -7.46 -30.61
N ARG A 365 -8.55 -8.66 -30.08
CA ARG A 365 -9.39 -9.71 -30.68
C ARG A 365 -10.45 -10.15 -29.66
N PRO A 366 -11.53 -9.37 -29.48
CA PRO A 366 -12.60 -9.75 -28.56
C PRO A 366 -13.33 -10.99 -29.10
N ILE A 367 -13.77 -11.87 -28.19
CA ILE A 367 -14.58 -13.06 -28.56
C ILE A 367 -16.02 -12.59 -28.79
N VAL A 368 -16.49 -11.71 -27.91
CA VAL A 368 -17.73 -10.96 -28.02
C VAL A 368 -17.46 -9.49 -27.66
N PRO A 369 -18.32 -8.53 -28.08
CA PRO A 369 -18.25 -7.16 -27.59
C PRO A 369 -18.17 -7.11 -26.05
N GLY A 370 -17.24 -6.31 -25.51
CA GLY A 370 -16.98 -6.23 -24.08
C GLY A 370 -16.03 -7.30 -23.51
N HIS A 371 -15.46 -8.17 -24.36
CA HIS A 371 -14.33 -9.02 -23.94
C HIS A 371 -13.09 -8.13 -23.68
N VAL A 372 -12.68 -8.05 -22.41
CA VAL A 372 -11.53 -7.26 -21.96
C VAL A 372 -10.51 -8.12 -21.21
N LEU A 373 -9.32 -7.56 -21.02
CA LEU A 373 -8.20 -8.20 -20.34
C LEU A 373 -7.75 -7.39 -19.11
N LEU A 374 -7.36 -8.08 -18.04
CA LEU A 374 -6.72 -7.49 -16.87
C LEU A 374 -5.37 -8.14 -16.62
N THR A 375 -4.36 -7.36 -16.23
CA THR A 375 -2.99 -7.86 -16.01
C THR A 375 -2.33 -7.06 -14.88
N PRO A 376 -1.40 -7.65 -14.11
CA PRO A 376 -0.53 -6.88 -13.23
C PRO A 376 0.40 -5.96 -14.05
N GLU A 377 0.88 -4.88 -13.43
CA GLU A 377 1.86 -3.96 -14.02
C GLU A 377 3.24 -4.61 -14.13
N ARG A 378 3.62 -5.40 -13.12
CA ARG A 378 4.85 -6.17 -13.16
C ARG A 378 4.66 -7.38 -14.08
N PRO A 379 5.52 -7.57 -15.09
CA PRO A 379 5.52 -8.78 -15.90
C PRO A 379 5.67 -10.03 -15.03
N ALA A 380 4.66 -10.89 -15.09
CA ALA A 380 4.65 -12.22 -14.47
C ALA A 380 4.12 -13.20 -15.50
N LYS A 381 4.89 -14.24 -15.85
CA LYS A 381 4.47 -15.22 -16.87
C LYS A 381 3.35 -16.11 -16.36
N ARG A 382 3.45 -16.47 -15.08
CA ARG A 382 2.60 -17.48 -14.44
C ARG A 382 1.82 -16.90 -13.26
N PHE A 383 0.63 -17.42 -13.01
CA PHE A 383 -0.22 -16.93 -11.92
C PHE A 383 0.44 -17.12 -10.55
N HIS A 384 1.13 -18.24 -10.31
CA HIS A 384 1.90 -18.51 -9.09
C HIS A 384 3.11 -17.58 -8.85
N GLN A 385 3.46 -16.68 -9.79
CA GLN A 385 4.54 -15.70 -9.64
C GLN A 385 4.07 -14.36 -9.06
N LEU A 386 2.75 -14.17 -8.88
CA LEU A 386 2.21 -12.95 -8.30
C LEU A 386 2.41 -12.91 -6.79
N GLN A 387 2.77 -11.74 -6.28
CA GLN A 387 2.88 -11.48 -4.85
C GLN A 387 1.49 -11.17 -4.28
N VAL A 388 1.31 -11.38 -2.97
CA VAL A 388 0.04 -11.13 -2.27
C VAL A 388 -0.56 -9.73 -2.55
N PRO A 389 0.21 -8.62 -2.59
CA PRO A 389 -0.34 -7.31 -2.93
C PRO A 389 -0.87 -7.24 -4.38
N GLU A 390 -0.20 -7.91 -5.31
CA GLU A 390 -0.61 -7.97 -6.72
C GLU A 390 -1.86 -8.84 -6.88
N LEU A 391 -1.93 -9.97 -6.16
CA LEU A 391 -3.14 -10.81 -6.12
C LEU A 391 -4.33 -10.03 -5.55
N SER A 392 -4.15 -9.34 -4.42
CA SER A 392 -5.21 -8.55 -3.79
C SER A 392 -5.68 -7.40 -4.68
N ASP A 393 -4.74 -6.69 -5.32
CA ASP A 393 -5.05 -5.61 -6.25
C ASP A 393 -5.77 -6.12 -7.50
N LEU A 394 -5.27 -7.19 -8.12
CA LEU A 394 -5.85 -7.80 -9.32
C LEU A 394 -7.25 -8.39 -9.04
N ALA A 395 -7.45 -9.02 -7.87
CA ALA A 395 -8.74 -9.56 -7.46
C ALA A 395 -9.82 -8.46 -7.33
N GLN A 396 -9.46 -7.34 -6.68
CA GLN A 396 -10.34 -6.20 -6.51
C GLN A 396 -10.55 -5.42 -7.82
N LEU A 397 -9.51 -5.28 -8.66
CA LEU A 397 -9.64 -4.64 -9.98
C LEU A 397 -10.57 -5.46 -10.88
N THR A 398 -10.54 -6.80 -10.76
CA THR A 398 -11.47 -7.70 -11.44
C THR A 398 -12.92 -7.42 -11.01
N GLN A 399 -13.20 -7.25 -9.71
CA GLN A 399 -14.55 -6.86 -9.25
C GLN A 399 -15.01 -5.54 -9.88
N LYS A 400 -14.15 -4.52 -9.88
CA LYS A 400 -14.48 -3.20 -10.45
C LYS A 400 -14.69 -3.28 -11.96
N ALA A 401 -13.86 -4.03 -12.68
CA ALA A 401 -14.01 -4.22 -14.11
C ALA A 401 -15.33 -4.92 -14.45
N LEU A 402 -15.72 -5.96 -13.69
CA LEU A 402 -17.03 -6.61 -13.86
C LEU A 402 -18.18 -5.64 -13.73
N GLU A 403 -18.19 -4.79 -12.69
CA GLU A 403 -19.25 -3.79 -12.50
C GLU A 403 -19.34 -2.85 -13.71
N VAL A 404 -18.20 -2.39 -14.22
CA VAL A 404 -18.12 -1.48 -15.36
C VAL A 404 -18.66 -2.13 -16.63
N ILE A 405 -18.20 -3.35 -16.93
CA ILE A 405 -18.58 -4.08 -18.14
C ILE A 405 -20.07 -4.42 -18.11
N MET A 406 -20.56 -4.96 -17.00
CA MET A 406 -21.98 -5.31 -16.86
C MET A 406 -22.89 -4.09 -16.98
N CYS A 407 -22.48 -2.93 -16.45
CA CYS A 407 -23.21 -1.68 -16.64
C CYS A 407 -23.17 -1.20 -18.10
N CYS A 408 -21.99 -1.20 -18.72
CA CYS A 408 -21.78 -0.71 -20.08
C CYS A 408 -22.58 -1.51 -21.12
N TYR A 409 -22.55 -2.84 -21.02
CA TYR A 409 -23.22 -3.74 -21.97
C TYR A 409 -24.62 -4.18 -21.53
N GLN A 410 -25.11 -3.71 -20.37
CA GLN A 410 -26.40 -4.09 -19.79
C GLN A 410 -26.53 -5.61 -19.57
N GLU A 411 -25.41 -6.28 -19.32
CA GLU A 411 -25.35 -7.72 -19.14
C GLU A 411 -25.56 -8.11 -17.69
N LYS A 412 -26.18 -9.29 -17.51
CA LYS A 412 -26.45 -9.81 -16.17
C LYS A 412 -25.30 -10.64 -15.62
N THR A 413 -24.48 -11.21 -16.49
CA THR A 413 -23.40 -12.12 -16.10
C THR A 413 -22.20 -12.02 -17.04
N CYS A 414 -21.03 -12.37 -16.51
CA CYS A 414 -19.76 -12.36 -17.20
C CYS A 414 -18.97 -13.59 -16.77
N GLN A 415 -18.29 -14.22 -17.71
CA GLN A 415 -17.29 -15.23 -17.44
C GLN A 415 -15.98 -14.56 -17.07
N ILE A 416 -15.29 -15.14 -16.08
CA ILE A 416 -13.90 -14.81 -15.78
C ILE A 416 -13.05 -16.05 -16.03
N ALA A 417 -11.97 -15.91 -16.82
CA ALA A 417 -11.08 -17.02 -17.10
C ALA A 417 -9.61 -16.61 -17.03
N ILE A 418 -8.76 -17.54 -16.60
CA ILE A 418 -7.31 -17.43 -16.58
C ILE A 418 -6.74 -18.63 -17.32
N GLN A 419 -5.92 -18.36 -18.32
CA GLN A 419 -5.16 -19.36 -19.07
C GLN A 419 -3.72 -19.26 -18.59
N ASP A 420 -3.33 -20.09 -17.62
CA ASP A 420 -2.00 -20.07 -17.05
C ASP A 420 -1.13 -21.14 -17.70
N GLY A 421 -0.21 -20.73 -18.58
CA GLY A 421 0.71 -21.59 -19.30
C GLY A 421 0.26 -22.02 -20.72
N PRO A 422 1.19 -22.52 -21.55
CA PRO A 422 0.94 -22.78 -22.97
C PRO A 422 -0.17 -23.81 -23.25
N ALA A 423 -0.24 -24.89 -22.46
CA ALA A 423 -1.24 -25.95 -22.65
C ALA A 423 -2.65 -25.53 -22.20
N ALA A 424 -2.77 -24.39 -21.49
CA ALA A 424 -4.02 -23.72 -21.20
C ALA A 424 -4.45 -22.73 -22.29
N GLY A 425 -3.64 -22.56 -23.35
CA GLY A 425 -3.90 -21.60 -24.43
C GLY A 425 -3.35 -20.18 -24.16
N GLN A 426 -2.45 -20.01 -23.19
CA GLN A 426 -1.83 -18.71 -22.92
C GLN A 426 -1.01 -18.23 -24.13
N THR A 427 -1.47 -17.18 -24.80
CA THR A 427 -0.83 -16.68 -26.04
C THR A 427 0.25 -15.62 -25.80
N ILE A 428 0.26 -15.00 -24.62
CA ILE A 428 1.21 -13.94 -24.22
C ILE A 428 1.84 -14.34 -22.89
N ASP A 429 3.17 -14.26 -22.81
CA ASP A 429 4.01 -14.52 -21.63
C ASP A 429 3.84 -13.44 -20.52
N HIS A 430 2.59 -13.14 -20.18
CA HIS A 430 2.18 -12.28 -19.10
C HIS A 430 0.80 -12.74 -18.65
N ILE A 431 0.63 -13.11 -17.39
CA ILE A 431 -0.65 -13.57 -16.85
C ILE A 431 -1.73 -12.51 -17.04
N HIS A 432 -2.88 -12.93 -17.54
CA HIS A 432 -4.01 -12.04 -17.74
C HIS A 432 -5.33 -12.75 -17.49
N ILE A 433 -6.28 -11.98 -16.97
CA ILE A 433 -7.64 -12.40 -16.70
C ILE A 433 -8.50 -11.95 -17.87
N HIS A 434 -9.24 -12.89 -18.45
CA HIS A 434 -10.27 -12.62 -19.43
C HIS A 434 -11.58 -12.35 -18.71
N ILE A 435 -12.23 -11.23 -19.01
CA ILE A 435 -13.64 -11.01 -18.65
C ILE A 435 -14.46 -10.98 -19.93
N VAL A 436 -15.40 -11.91 -20.06
CA VAL A 436 -16.21 -12.12 -21.26
C VAL A 436 -17.70 -12.03 -20.89
N PRO A 437 -18.43 -11.02 -21.37
CA PRO A 437 -19.88 -10.92 -21.11
C PRO A 437 -20.65 -12.09 -21.72
N LEU A 438 -21.63 -12.63 -21.00
CA LEU A 438 -22.42 -13.78 -21.45
C LEU A 438 -23.79 -13.33 -21.97
N ASN A 439 -23.88 -13.10 -23.29
CA ASN A 439 -25.14 -12.75 -23.94
C ASN A 439 -25.66 -13.93 -24.80
N PRO A 440 -26.80 -14.56 -24.44
CA PRO A 440 -27.36 -15.69 -25.19
C PRO A 440 -27.68 -15.37 -26.66
N SER A 441 -28.08 -14.14 -26.97
CA SER A 441 -28.39 -13.68 -28.33
C SER A 441 -27.16 -13.39 -29.19
N LEU A 442 -26.01 -13.07 -28.57
CA LEU A 442 -24.73 -12.89 -29.27
C LEU A 442 -23.98 -14.22 -29.43
N ASN A 443 -24.10 -15.14 -28.47
CA ASN A 443 -23.44 -16.45 -28.50
C ASN A 443 -23.93 -17.36 -29.64
N GLN A 444 -25.18 -17.19 -30.12
CA GLN A 444 -25.68 -17.91 -31.31
C GLN A 444 -24.95 -17.50 -32.61
N LYS A 445 -24.40 -16.29 -32.70
CA LYS A 445 -23.61 -15.88 -33.88
C LYS A 445 -22.22 -16.51 -33.91
N LEU A 446 -21.67 -16.90 -32.77
CA LEU A 446 -20.34 -17.53 -32.70
C LEU A 446 -20.32 -18.96 -33.25
N GLN A 447 -21.44 -19.69 -33.18
CA GLN A 447 -21.56 -21.01 -33.82
C GLN A 447 -21.64 -20.96 -35.35
N GLY A 448 -21.83 -19.76 -35.94
CA GLY A 448 -21.88 -19.57 -37.40
C GLY A 448 -20.68 -18.83 -38.01
N HIS A 449 -19.72 -18.38 -37.19
CA HIS A 449 -18.57 -17.59 -37.64
C HIS A 449 -17.31 -18.42 -37.92
N GLU A 450 -17.39 -19.75 -37.91
CA GLU A 450 -16.35 -20.62 -38.47
C GLU A 450 -16.44 -20.76 -40.01
N GLU A 451 -17.55 -20.32 -40.64
CA GLU A 451 -17.75 -20.54 -42.09
C GLU A 451 -17.21 -19.43 -43.01
N ASP A 452 -16.94 -18.21 -42.52
CA ASP A 452 -16.38 -17.12 -43.33
C ASP A 452 -15.04 -16.65 -42.74
N GLY A 453 -13.94 -17.23 -43.24
CA GLY A 453 -12.56 -17.06 -42.76
C GLY A 453 -11.94 -15.67 -42.93
N THR A 454 -12.57 -14.61 -42.45
CA THR A 454 -11.97 -13.27 -42.31
C THR A 454 -11.80 -12.92 -40.83
N GLU A 455 -10.58 -13.10 -40.31
CA GLU A 455 -10.18 -12.68 -38.96
C GLU A 455 -10.17 -11.13 -38.86
N HIS A 456 -11.21 -10.52 -38.31
CA HIS A 456 -11.23 -9.07 -38.07
C HIS A 456 -10.43 -8.72 -36.80
N TRP A 457 -9.22 -8.21 -36.98
CA TRP A 457 -8.43 -7.59 -35.92
C TRP A 457 -8.83 -6.13 -35.78
N ARG A 458 -9.22 -5.71 -34.56
CA ARG A 458 -9.59 -4.32 -34.31
C ARG A 458 -8.39 -3.39 -34.51
N ASP A 459 -8.64 -2.24 -35.11
CA ASP A 459 -7.68 -1.16 -35.12
C ASP A 459 -7.67 -0.41 -33.77
N THR A 460 -6.70 0.49 -33.59
CA THR A 460 -6.57 1.26 -32.34
C THR A 460 -7.72 2.25 -32.12
N ASN A 461 -8.39 2.72 -33.18
CA ASN A 461 -9.52 3.64 -33.06
C ASN A 461 -10.74 2.90 -32.50
N GLU A 462 -11.07 1.72 -33.06
CA GLU A 462 -12.13 0.85 -32.56
C GLU A 462 -11.90 0.49 -31.08
N MET A 463 -10.67 0.14 -30.71
CA MET A 463 -10.30 -0.15 -29.33
C MET A 463 -10.45 1.09 -28.42
N GLN A 464 -10.01 2.26 -28.88
CA GLN A 464 -10.12 3.50 -28.11
C GLN A 464 -11.57 3.94 -27.91
N GLU A 465 -12.44 3.72 -28.89
CA GLU A 465 -13.88 4.00 -28.77
C GLU A 465 -14.52 3.14 -27.68
N GLU A 466 -14.26 1.82 -27.69
CA GLU A 466 -14.76 0.91 -26.64
C GLU A 466 -14.20 1.27 -25.26
N ALA A 467 -12.89 1.54 -25.17
CA ALA A 467 -12.29 1.96 -23.90
C ALA A 467 -12.93 3.27 -23.39
N SER A 468 -13.29 4.20 -24.27
CA SER A 468 -13.97 5.44 -23.89
C SER A 468 -15.37 5.20 -23.34
N GLN A 469 -16.13 4.26 -23.92
CA GLN A 469 -17.44 3.85 -23.40
C GLN A 469 -17.32 3.23 -22.00
N LEU A 470 -16.37 2.32 -21.82
CA LEU A 470 -16.09 1.69 -20.51
C LEU A 470 -15.67 2.73 -19.46
N ARG A 471 -14.83 3.71 -19.82
CA ARG A 471 -14.45 4.82 -18.92
C ARG A 471 -15.63 5.68 -18.52
N GLN A 472 -16.57 5.91 -19.44
CA GLN A 472 -17.81 6.65 -19.14
C GLN A 472 -18.65 5.89 -18.12
N SER A 473 -18.86 4.59 -18.31
CA SER A 473 -19.55 3.74 -17.34
C SER A 473 -18.83 3.70 -15.99
N ALA A 474 -17.49 3.56 -15.98
CA ALA A 474 -16.68 3.59 -14.76
C ALA A 474 -16.87 4.88 -13.96
N THR A 475 -16.91 6.02 -14.63
CA THR A 475 -17.12 7.33 -14.00
C THR A 475 -18.53 7.45 -13.39
N GLN A 476 -19.52 6.74 -13.93
CA GLN A 476 -20.90 6.79 -13.45
C GLN A 476 -21.14 5.91 -12.22
N ILE A 477 -20.55 4.71 -12.18
CA ILE A 477 -20.94 3.68 -11.22
C ILE A 477 -19.93 3.46 -10.10
N LEU A 478 -18.63 3.71 -10.36
CA LEU A 478 -17.62 3.50 -9.34
C LEU A 478 -17.60 4.73 -8.43
N PRO A 479 -17.95 4.59 -7.14
CA PRO A 479 -17.92 5.72 -6.22
C PRO A 479 -16.51 6.31 -6.21
N ASN A 480 -16.44 7.64 -6.10
CA ASN A 480 -15.21 8.35 -5.79
C ASN A 480 -14.13 8.35 -6.91
N PHE A 481 -14.52 8.34 -8.18
CA PHE A 481 -13.58 8.64 -9.29
C PHE A 481 -12.88 10.02 -9.12
N TYR A 482 -13.44 10.92 -8.29
CA TYR A 482 -12.89 12.25 -7.99
C TYR A 482 -13.01 12.74 -6.52
N ASN A 483 -13.56 11.99 -5.57
CA ASN A 483 -13.73 12.49 -4.18
C ASN A 483 -13.45 11.41 -3.14
N VAL A 484 -12.41 11.57 -2.34
CA VAL A 484 -11.96 10.59 -1.37
C VAL A 484 -12.83 10.65 -0.10
N GLU A 485 -13.78 9.72 0.06
CA GLU A 485 -14.41 9.43 1.36
C GLU A 485 -14.13 7.99 1.85
N PRO A 486 -14.22 7.71 3.16
CA PRO A 486 -13.59 6.55 3.79
C PRO A 486 -14.45 5.29 3.69
N GLY A 487 -14.04 4.36 2.82
CA GLY A 487 -14.47 2.96 2.86
C GLY A 487 -13.93 2.20 4.08
N ILE A 488 -14.71 1.22 4.51
CA ILE A 488 -14.57 0.39 5.72
C ILE A 488 -13.23 -0.39 5.72
N PRO A 489 -12.56 -0.55 6.89
CA PRO A 489 -11.26 -1.20 7.02
C PRO A 489 -11.28 -2.69 6.65
N CYS A 490 -10.28 -3.13 5.87
CA CYS A 490 -9.97 -4.52 5.60
C CYS A 490 -8.77 -4.93 6.47
N ASN A 491 -9.00 -5.19 7.76
CA ASN A 491 -7.99 -5.74 8.65
C ASN A 491 -7.77 -7.20 8.28
N THR A 492 -6.75 -7.52 7.50
CA THR A 492 -6.36 -8.93 7.35
C THR A 492 -4.87 -9.06 7.17
N CYS A 493 -4.21 -9.53 8.22
CA CYS A 493 -3.02 -10.35 8.06
C CYS A 493 -3.40 -11.51 7.14
N VAL A 494 -2.90 -11.53 5.91
CA VAL A 494 -3.02 -12.72 5.08
C VAL A 494 -1.99 -13.72 5.58
N GLU A 495 -2.36 -14.46 6.61
CA GLU A 495 -1.71 -15.71 6.96
C GLU A 495 -2.01 -16.72 5.85
N ILE A 496 -1.02 -17.53 5.46
CA ILE A 496 -1.28 -18.73 4.67
C ILE A 496 -2.21 -19.59 5.55
N PRO A 497 -3.45 -19.86 5.12
CA PRO A 497 -4.45 -20.43 6.00
C PRO A 497 -4.07 -21.85 6.42
N GLU A 498 -3.95 -22.09 7.73
CA GLU A 498 -3.71 -23.41 8.28
C GLU A 498 -4.94 -24.31 8.09
N PRO A 499 -4.78 -25.59 7.71
CA PRO A 499 -5.90 -26.50 7.51
C PRO A 499 -6.58 -26.87 8.84
N GLU A 500 -7.82 -26.40 9.04
CA GLU A 500 -8.66 -26.77 10.19
C GLU A 500 -9.38 -28.13 10.01
N CYS A 501 -9.83 -28.72 11.14
CA CYS A 501 -10.72 -29.88 11.16
C CYS A 501 -12.01 -29.62 10.34
N LEU A 502 -12.32 -30.54 9.42
CA LEU A 502 -13.35 -30.36 8.40
C LEU A 502 -14.74 -30.79 8.92
N GLU A 503 -15.78 -29.99 8.66
CA GLU A 503 -17.23 -30.28 8.83
C GLU A 503 -17.94 -30.26 7.47
N ASN A 504 -18.94 -31.13 7.25
CA ASN A 504 -19.59 -31.26 5.94
C ASN A 504 -20.08 -29.90 5.45
N PHE A 505 -19.86 -29.61 4.16
CA PHE A 505 -20.07 -28.29 3.60
C PHE A 505 -21.26 -28.28 2.64
N GLN A 506 -22.11 -27.25 2.73
CA GLN A 506 -23.20 -27.01 1.77
C GLN A 506 -22.68 -26.16 0.61
N PHE A 507 -22.62 -26.74 -0.59
CA PHE A 507 -22.31 -26.05 -1.84
C PHE A 507 -23.58 -26.00 -2.71
N GLY A 508 -24.23 -24.83 -2.78
CA GLY A 508 -25.54 -24.72 -3.44
C GLY A 508 -26.56 -25.65 -2.76
N SER A 509 -27.19 -26.55 -3.52
CA SER A 509 -28.05 -27.63 -3.01
C SER A 509 -27.30 -28.92 -2.67
N VAL A 510 -26.00 -29.02 -2.93
CA VAL A 510 -25.19 -30.22 -2.70
C VAL A 510 -24.47 -30.21 -1.34
N GLN A 511 -24.54 -31.32 -0.62
CA GLN A 511 -23.73 -31.56 0.58
C GLN A 511 -22.41 -32.23 0.19
N VAL A 512 -21.30 -31.51 0.35
CA VAL A 512 -19.94 -31.98 0.10
C VAL A 512 -19.40 -32.68 1.36
N PRO A 513 -19.07 -33.98 1.29
CA PRO A 513 -18.49 -34.69 2.41
C PRO A 513 -17.11 -34.14 2.77
N ASN A 514 -16.81 -34.08 4.06
CA ASN A 514 -15.48 -33.74 4.58
C ASN A 514 -14.31 -34.51 3.98
N SER A 515 -14.56 -35.76 3.63
CA SER A 515 -13.57 -36.63 3.02
C SER A 515 -13.10 -36.11 1.67
N CYS A 516 -13.88 -35.26 0.99
CA CYS A 516 -13.61 -34.67 -0.32
C CYS A 516 -13.01 -33.25 -0.26
N VAL A 517 -13.03 -32.61 0.93
CA VAL A 517 -12.46 -31.27 1.12
C VAL A 517 -10.94 -31.36 1.31
N ILE A 518 -10.23 -30.52 0.57
CA ILE A 518 -8.78 -30.44 0.56
C ILE A 518 -8.31 -29.40 1.57
N VAL A 519 -8.84 -28.17 1.46
CA VAL A 519 -8.45 -27.02 2.29
C VAL A 519 -9.68 -26.23 2.68
N LYS A 520 -9.63 -25.66 3.89
CA LYS A 520 -10.58 -24.70 4.41
C LYS A 520 -9.82 -23.52 4.99
N THR A 521 -10.21 -22.32 4.62
CA THR A 521 -9.69 -21.06 5.16
C THR A 521 -10.82 -20.32 5.89
N LYS A 522 -10.53 -19.10 6.38
CA LYS A 522 -11.54 -18.21 6.94
C LYS A 522 -12.66 -17.86 5.96
N HIS A 523 -12.38 -17.83 4.65
CA HIS A 523 -13.34 -17.38 3.63
C HIS A 523 -13.53 -18.33 2.46
N THR A 524 -12.69 -19.35 2.29
CA THR A 524 -12.63 -20.16 1.07
C THR A 524 -12.51 -21.66 1.37
N TYR A 525 -13.12 -22.49 0.53
CA TYR A 525 -12.98 -23.94 0.49
C TYR A 525 -12.36 -24.40 -0.82
N VAL A 526 -11.57 -25.47 -0.76
CA VAL A 526 -11.08 -26.22 -1.92
C VAL A 526 -11.51 -27.68 -1.80
N PHE A 527 -12.14 -28.23 -2.82
CA PHE A 527 -12.58 -29.63 -2.82
C PHE A 527 -12.53 -30.26 -4.22
N VAL A 528 -12.45 -31.58 -4.27
CA VAL A 528 -12.36 -32.33 -5.55
C VAL A 528 -13.69 -32.29 -6.29
N ALA A 529 -13.65 -32.09 -7.61
CA ALA A 529 -14.84 -32.22 -8.45
C ALA A 529 -15.32 -33.69 -8.48
N PRO A 530 -16.56 -34.01 -8.07
CA PRO A 530 -17.04 -35.39 -8.04
C PRO A 530 -17.19 -35.97 -9.45
N SER A 531 -17.45 -35.11 -10.43
CA SER A 531 -17.49 -35.42 -11.85
C SER A 531 -16.51 -34.47 -12.56
N PRO A 532 -15.24 -34.87 -12.75
CA PRO A 532 -14.25 -33.99 -13.35
C PRO A 532 -14.47 -33.83 -14.87
N VAL A 533 -14.30 -32.62 -15.40
CA VAL A 533 -14.27 -32.39 -16.86
C VAL A 533 -13.00 -33.00 -17.45
N LEU A 534 -11.88 -32.83 -16.75
CA LEU A 534 -10.61 -33.50 -17.02
C LEU A 534 -10.00 -34.00 -15.71
N PRO A 535 -9.14 -35.04 -15.75
CA PRO A 535 -8.44 -35.53 -14.57
C PRO A 535 -7.79 -34.38 -13.78
N GLY A 536 -7.97 -34.41 -12.46
CA GLY A 536 -7.39 -33.41 -11.56
C GLY A 536 -8.22 -32.16 -11.33
N HIS A 537 -9.38 -32.02 -11.96
CA HIS A 537 -10.32 -30.91 -11.75
C HIS A 537 -10.74 -30.76 -10.28
N ILE A 538 -10.59 -29.56 -9.74
CA ILE A 538 -11.03 -29.17 -8.40
C ILE A 538 -11.86 -27.89 -8.44
N TYR A 539 -12.62 -27.67 -7.35
CA TYR A 539 -13.38 -26.46 -7.11
C TYR A 539 -12.78 -25.64 -5.97
N VAL A 540 -12.78 -24.32 -6.14
CA VAL A 540 -12.53 -23.32 -5.09
C VAL A 540 -13.78 -22.48 -4.91
N THR A 541 -14.34 -22.36 -3.71
CA THR A 541 -15.60 -21.63 -3.46
C THR A 541 -15.53 -20.83 -2.17
N PHE A 542 -16.32 -19.76 -2.04
CA PHE A 542 -16.47 -19.10 -0.75
C PHE A 542 -17.08 -20.05 0.30
N LEU A 543 -16.59 -19.93 1.54
CA LEU A 543 -17.06 -20.62 2.75
C LEU A 543 -18.51 -20.26 3.09
N LYS A 544 -18.88 -19.00 2.92
CA LYS A 544 -20.26 -18.53 3.12
C LYS A 544 -20.86 -18.18 1.77
N PRO A 545 -22.13 -18.54 1.50
CA PRO A 545 -22.81 -18.08 0.31
C PRO A 545 -22.69 -16.55 0.20
N CYS A 546 -22.29 -16.09 -0.97
CA CYS A 546 -22.19 -14.68 -1.29
C CYS A 546 -23.10 -14.41 -2.48
N ALA A 547 -23.77 -13.26 -2.50
CA ALA A 547 -24.72 -12.92 -3.56
C ALA A 547 -24.06 -12.58 -4.92
N GLY A 548 -22.84 -13.05 -5.17
CA GLY A 548 -22.01 -12.84 -6.36
C GLY A 548 -20.58 -12.39 -6.01
N TYR A 549 -19.61 -12.64 -6.90
CA TYR A 549 -18.20 -12.26 -6.71
C TYR A 549 -18.07 -10.76 -6.52
N ARG A 550 -18.90 -9.96 -7.20
CA ARG A 550 -18.96 -8.49 -7.06
C ARG A 550 -19.38 -7.99 -5.67
N LYS A 551 -20.09 -8.82 -4.90
CA LYS A 551 -20.59 -8.44 -3.56
C LYS A 551 -19.71 -8.95 -2.43
N ALA A 552 -18.68 -9.73 -2.74
CA ALA A 552 -17.70 -10.19 -1.76
C ALA A 552 -16.83 -9.03 -1.27
N SER A 553 -16.47 -9.05 0.00
CA SER A 553 -15.56 -8.04 0.57
C SER A 553 -14.15 -8.15 -0.02
N ALA A 554 -13.35 -7.08 0.11
CA ALA A 554 -11.94 -7.08 -0.31
C ALA A 554 -11.14 -8.23 0.33
N GLU A 555 -11.43 -8.53 1.61
CA GLU A 555 -10.83 -9.66 2.33
C GLU A 555 -11.19 -11.00 1.68
N GLN A 556 -12.47 -11.19 1.36
CA GLN A 556 -12.96 -12.43 0.77
C GLN A 556 -12.32 -12.67 -0.61
N VAL A 557 -12.32 -11.69 -1.50
CA VAL A 557 -11.73 -11.87 -2.84
C VAL A 557 -10.21 -12.02 -2.81
N THR A 558 -9.55 -11.39 -1.85
CA THR A 558 -8.10 -11.53 -1.66
C THR A 558 -7.76 -12.95 -1.20
N ASP A 559 -8.42 -13.44 -0.16
CA ASP A 559 -8.26 -14.82 0.31
C ASP A 559 -8.55 -15.82 -0.83
N PHE A 560 -9.62 -15.59 -1.58
CA PHE A 560 -10.03 -16.44 -2.69
C PHE A 560 -8.96 -16.55 -3.79
N PHE A 561 -8.35 -15.44 -4.22
CA PHE A 561 -7.28 -15.45 -5.23
C PHE A 561 -5.99 -16.12 -4.74
N ILE A 562 -5.65 -15.95 -3.45
CA ILE A 562 -4.47 -16.57 -2.84
C ILE A 562 -4.65 -18.08 -2.75
N VAL A 563 -5.85 -18.53 -2.36
CA VAL A 563 -6.20 -19.94 -2.31
C VAL A 563 -6.26 -20.53 -3.72
N MET A 564 -6.81 -19.82 -4.70
CA MET A 564 -6.80 -20.23 -6.11
C MET A 564 -5.36 -20.44 -6.61
N GLN A 565 -4.46 -19.49 -6.37
CA GLN A 565 -3.05 -19.59 -6.79
C GLN A 565 -2.36 -20.83 -6.17
N SER A 566 -2.64 -21.10 -4.90
CA SER A 566 -2.09 -22.26 -4.19
C SER A 566 -2.71 -23.57 -4.69
N ALA A 567 -4.01 -23.57 -4.98
CA ALA A 567 -4.76 -24.72 -5.49
C ALA A 567 -4.40 -25.08 -6.94
N GLU A 568 -4.11 -24.09 -7.78
CA GLU A 568 -3.50 -24.28 -9.11
C GLU A 568 -2.18 -25.02 -9.00
N ARG A 569 -1.23 -24.50 -8.21
CA ARG A 569 0.07 -25.13 -8.01
C ARG A 569 -0.06 -26.56 -7.48
N LEU A 570 -1.03 -26.81 -6.61
CA LEU A 570 -1.34 -28.14 -6.10
C LEU A 570 -1.74 -29.11 -7.21
N VAL A 571 -2.68 -28.74 -8.08
CA VAL A 571 -3.14 -29.65 -9.15
C VAL A 571 -2.10 -29.83 -10.24
N GLU A 572 -1.34 -28.79 -10.59
CA GLU A 572 -0.20 -28.89 -11.52
C GLU A 572 0.82 -29.88 -11.01
N THR A 573 1.20 -29.77 -9.73
CA THR A 573 2.15 -30.69 -9.10
C THR A 573 1.60 -32.12 -9.06
N SER A 574 0.33 -32.29 -8.68
CA SER A 574 -0.30 -33.60 -8.61
C SER A 574 -0.40 -34.30 -9.98
N HIS A 575 -0.62 -33.53 -11.05
CA HIS A 575 -0.82 -34.05 -12.41
C HIS A 575 0.43 -33.98 -13.28
N LYS A 576 1.54 -33.44 -12.75
CA LYS A 576 2.75 -33.13 -13.53
C LYS A 576 2.43 -32.28 -14.77
N ALA A 577 1.47 -31.37 -14.61
CA ALA A 577 1.10 -30.41 -15.62
C ALA A 577 1.96 -29.15 -15.47
N GLU A 578 2.21 -28.47 -16.58
CA GLU A 578 2.90 -27.17 -16.60
C GLU A 578 1.94 -26.02 -16.92
N SER A 579 0.64 -26.27 -16.97
CA SER A 579 -0.38 -25.27 -17.26
C SER A 579 -1.69 -25.61 -16.57
N SER A 580 -2.54 -24.62 -16.38
CA SER A 580 -3.88 -24.76 -15.81
C SER A 580 -4.85 -23.77 -16.43
N THR A 581 -6.09 -24.21 -16.59
CA THR A 581 -7.22 -23.32 -16.91
C THR A 581 -8.03 -23.08 -15.65
N ILE A 582 -8.24 -21.80 -15.32
CA ILE A 582 -9.10 -21.39 -14.22
C ILE A 582 -10.33 -20.68 -14.77
N ILE A 583 -11.53 -21.11 -14.37
CA ILE A 583 -12.79 -20.50 -14.80
C ILE A 583 -13.62 -20.17 -13.55
N LEU A 584 -13.93 -18.89 -13.35
CA LEU A 584 -14.84 -18.44 -12.28
C LEU A 584 -16.27 -18.34 -12.80
N LEU A 585 -17.20 -18.93 -12.08
CA LEU A 585 -18.64 -18.90 -12.36
C LEU A 585 -19.43 -18.38 -11.16
N GLU A 586 -20.55 -17.70 -11.45
CA GLU A 586 -21.58 -17.34 -10.48
C GLU A 586 -22.83 -18.19 -10.75
N ASP A 587 -23.35 -18.92 -9.76
CA ASP A 587 -24.42 -19.93 -9.96
C ASP A 587 -25.76 -19.38 -10.51
N ALA A 588 -25.94 -18.05 -10.58
CA ALA A 588 -27.07 -17.43 -11.25
C ALA A 588 -27.18 -17.85 -12.73
N ASP A 589 -26.07 -18.31 -13.33
CA ASP A 589 -25.94 -18.69 -14.73
C ASP A 589 -26.39 -20.13 -15.06
N LEU A 590 -26.55 -21.01 -14.06
CA LEU A 590 -26.58 -22.46 -14.33
C LEU A 590 -27.69 -23.22 -13.62
N ILE A 591 -28.18 -22.77 -12.46
CA ILE A 591 -29.18 -23.52 -11.69
C ILE A 591 -30.28 -22.54 -11.24
N GLN A 592 -31.56 -22.91 -11.38
CA GLN A 592 -32.69 -22.21 -10.74
C GLN A 592 -32.68 -22.41 -9.22
N ASP A 593 -31.52 -22.28 -8.57
CA ASP A 593 -31.34 -22.44 -7.14
C ASP A 593 -31.35 -21.07 -6.46
N GLN A 594 -31.97 -20.99 -5.28
CA GLN A 594 -32.06 -19.75 -4.51
C GLN A 594 -30.75 -19.42 -3.77
N ASN A 595 -29.77 -20.34 -3.81
CA ASN A 595 -28.48 -20.21 -3.16
C ASN A 595 -27.37 -19.91 -4.18
N LEU A 596 -27.19 -18.62 -4.51
CA LEU A 596 -26.08 -18.14 -5.34
C LEU A 596 -24.74 -18.47 -4.67
N HIS A 597 -23.91 -19.28 -5.33
CA HIS A 597 -22.53 -19.54 -4.95
C HIS A 597 -21.58 -19.02 -6.03
N VAL A 598 -20.37 -18.67 -5.60
CA VAL A 598 -19.26 -18.27 -6.47
C VAL A 598 -18.22 -19.35 -6.37
N HIS A 599 -17.82 -19.90 -7.50
CA HIS A 599 -16.84 -20.97 -7.53
C HIS A 599 -15.89 -20.85 -8.72
N ALA A 600 -14.64 -21.21 -8.51
CA ALA A 600 -13.62 -21.33 -9.53
C ALA A 600 -13.35 -22.82 -9.80
N HIS A 601 -13.33 -23.18 -11.07
CA HIS A 601 -12.87 -24.44 -11.58
C HIS A 601 -11.38 -24.33 -11.86
N ILE A 602 -10.57 -25.21 -11.29
CA ILE A 602 -9.14 -25.28 -11.60
C ILE A 602 -8.87 -26.62 -12.25
N ILE A 603 -8.42 -26.58 -13.50
CA ILE A 603 -8.25 -27.75 -14.36
C ILE A 603 -6.79 -27.77 -14.84
N PRO A 604 -5.96 -28.73 -14.40
CA PRO A 604 -4.60 -28.86 -14.92
C PRO A 604 -4.63 -29.27 -16.39
N ARG A 605 -3.66 -28.79 -17.17
CA ARG A 605 -3.58 -28.95 -18.63
C ARG A 605 -2.23 -29.49 -19.06
N THR A 606 -2.27 -30.52 -19.89
CA THR A 606 -1.11 -31.10 -20.59
C THR A 606 -1.13 -30.73 -22.07
N GLU A 607 0.00 -30.89 -22.76
CA GLU A 607 0.08 -30.62 -24.21
C GLU A 607 -0.93 -31.44 -25.02
N ASP A 608 -1.19 -32.68 -24.60
CA ASP A 608 -2.18 -33.56 -25.23
C ASP A 608 -3.61 -33.02 -25.07
N ASP A 609 -3.90 -32.31 -23.98
CA ASP A 609 -5.24 -31.76 -23.75
C ASP A 609 -5.55 -30.59 -24.69
N LEU A 610 -4.54 -29.77 -25.03
CA LEU A 610 -4.69 -28.69 -26.01
C LEU A 610 -4.93 -29.25 -27.41
N ALA A 611 -4.26 -30.34 -27.78
CA ALA A 611 -4.44 -30.97 -29.08
C ALA A 611 -5.81 -31.65 -29.28
N ASN A 612 -6.46 -32.08 -28.19
CA ASN A 612 -7.66 -32.91 -28.22
C ASN A 612 -8.94 -32.24 -27.69
N ASN A 613 -8.82 -31.16 -26.90
CA ASN A 613 -9.96 -30.43 -26.33
C ASN A 613 -9.67 -28.93 -26.24
N ASP A 614 -10.04 -28.21 -27.30
CA ASP A 614 -9.89 -26.75 -27.41
C ASP A 614 -11.02 -25.96 -26.74
N ASN A 615 -12.06 -26.63 -26.19
CA ASN A 615 -13.25 -25.95 -25.68
C ASN A 615 -13.68 -26.40 -24.27
N VAL A 616 -12.69 -26.56 -23.38
CA VAL A 616 -12.86 -26.85 -21.94
C VAL A 616 -13.93 -25.99 -21.27
N TYR A 617 -14.06 -24.74 -21.72
CA TYR A 617 -15.08 -23.84 -21.20
C TYR A 617 -16.52 -24.32 -21.50
N VAL A 618 -16.81 -24.66 -22.75
CA VAL A 618 -18.12 -25.19 -23.15
C VAL A 618 -18.39 -26.49 -22.41
N ASP A 619 -17.37 -27.31 -22.19
CA ASP A 619 -17.49 -28.52 -21.40
C ASP A 619 -17.85 -28.23 -19.94
N VAL A 620 -17.17 -27.27 -19.30
CA VAL A 620 -17.48 -26.84 -17.92
C VAL A 620 -18.93 -26.35 -17.80
N LEU A 621 -19.40 -25.51 -18.73
CA LEU A 621 -20.78 -25.02 -18.73
C LEU A 621 -21.81 -26.13 -18.96
N ASN A 622 -21.55 -27.02 -19.91
CA ASN A 622 -22.45 -28.12 -20.24
C ASN A 622 -22.49 -29.16 -19.13
N HIS A 623 -21.35 -29.43 -18.51
CA HIS A 623 -21.19 -30.39 -17.43
C HIS A 623 -22.09 -30.05 -16.23
N PHE A 624 -22.08 -28.80 -15.78
CA PHE A 624 -22.92 -28.35 -14.67
C PHE A 624 -24.42 -28.40 -15.00
N LYS A 625 -24.82 -28.16 -16.25
CA LYS A 625 -26.23 -28.25 -16.67
C LYS A 625 -26.75 -29.69 -16.72
N GLN A 626 -25.88 -30.65 -17.02
CA GLN A 626 -26.25 -32.04 -17.26
C GLN A 626 -26.17 -32.92 -16.02
N HIS A 627 -25.52 -32.49 -14.93
CA HIS A 627 -25.28 -33.30 -13.74
C HIS A 627 -25.91 -32.66 -12.50
N SER A 628 -27.21 -32.88 -12.31
CA SER A 628 -27.96 -32.40 -11.14
C SER A 628 -27.75 -33.22 -9.87
N GLU A 629 -27.17 -34.42 -9.96
CA GLU A 629 -26.88 -35.29 -8.82
C GLU A 629 -25.37 -35.56 -8.72
N TRP A 630 -24.74 -35.05 -7.66
CA TRP A 630 -23.31 -35.24 -7.40
C TRP A 630 -23.09 -36.50 -6.57
N THR A 631 -22.25 -37.41 -7.05
CA THR A 631 -21.86 -38.63 -6.31
C THR A 631 -20.38 -38.59 -5.96
N PHE A 632 -20.07 -38.70 -4.68
CA PHE A 632 -18.69 -38.69 -4.18
C PHE A 632 -18.19 -40.13 -4.02
N SER A 633 -17.57 -40.66 -5.07
CA SER A 633 -17.04 -42.02 -5.08
C SER A 633 -15.85 -42.21 -4.14
N GLN A 634 -15.48 -43.46 -3.85
CA GLN A 634 -14.26 -43.76 -3.08
C GLN A 634 -12.99 -43.26 -3.78
N GLU A 635 -12.99 -43.18 -5.11
CA GLU A 635 -11.87 -42.64 -5.89
C GLU A 635 -11.71 -41.13 -5.66
N VAL A 636 -12.83 -40.38 -5.65
CA VAL A 636 -12.85 -38.94 -5.35
C VAL A 636 -12.30 -38.67 -3.94
N ILE A 637 -12.71 -39.48 -2.96
CA ILE A 637 -12.24 -39.40 -1.56
C ILE A 637 -10.74 -39.72 -1.46
N ALA A 638 -10.28 -40.75 -2.16
CA ALA A 638 -8.87 -41.13 -2.17
C ALA A 638 -8.01 -40.03 -2.79
N TYR A 639 -8.47 -39.42 -3.89
CA TYR A 639 -7.78 -38.32 -4.56
C TYR A 639 -7.75 -37.05 -3.68
N ALA A 640 -8.86 -36.67 -3.03
CA ALA A 640 -8.87 -35.57 -2.07
C ALA A 640 -7.87 -35.79 -0.92
N SER A 641 -7.76 -37.03 -0.44
CA SER A 641 -6.80 -37.40 0.61
C SER A 641 -5.34 -37.34 0.14
N HIS A 642 -5.07 -37.64 -1.13
CA HIS A 642 -3.76 -37.43 -1.73
C HIS A 642 -3.41 -35.94 -1.83
N LEU A 643 -4.34 -35.13 -2.34
CA LEU A 643 -4.15 -33.68 -2.47
C LEU A 643 -3.95 -32.97 -1.13
N ARG A 644 -4.63 -33.40 -0.05
CA ARG A 644 -4.40 -32.88 1.30
C ARG A 644 -2.96 -33.04 1.77
N ARG A 645 -2.36 -34.21 1.54
CA ARG A 645 -0.96 -34.47 1.91
C ARG A 645 -0.02 -33.58 1.11
N LEU A 646 -0.25 -33.51 -0.21
CA LEU A 646 0.57 -32.69 -1.09
C LEU A 646 0.45 -31.18 -0.78
N TRP A 647 -0.74 -30.72 -0.39
CA TRP A 647 -0.92 -29.33 0.04
C TRP A 647 -0.05 -28.97 1.24
N LEU A 648 0.01 -29.85 2.25
CA LEU A 648 0.87 -29.65 3.43
C LEU A 648 2.35 -29.65 3.04
N GLU A 649 2.77 -30.47 2.08
CA GLU A 649 4.16 -30.50 1.60
C GLU A 649 4.55 -29.24 0.82
N LEU A 650 3.63 -28.64 0.07
CA LEU A 650 3.88 -27.45 -0.75
C LEU A 650 3.82 -26.13 0.03
N ASN A 651 3.15 -26.11 1.18
CA ASN A 651 2.86 -24.90 1.97
C ASN A 651 3.44 -24.91 3.39
N ASN A 652 4.18 -25.96 3.78
CA ASN A 652 5.12 -25.93 4.93
C ASN A 652 6.42 -25.21 4.54
#